data_AF-A0A4P6X6X3-F1
#
_entry.id   AF-A0A4P6X6X3-F1
#
_cell.length_a   1.000
_cell.length_b   1.000
_cell.length_c   1.000
_cell.angle_alpha   90.00
_cell.angle_beta   90.00
_cell.angle_gamma   90.00
#
_symmetry.space_group_name_H-M   'P 1'
#
loop_
_entity.id
_entity.type
_entity.pdbx_description
1 polymer ?
#
loop_
_entity_poly.entity_id
_entity_poly.type
_entity_poly.pdbx_seq_one_letter_code
_entity_poly.pdbx_strand_id
1 'polypeptide(L)'
;MSLSIPCVLMRAGTSRGPFFLRDWLPEGDEARDQALIGAIGASDPLQLDGLGGGSTLNSKVAIVSRSSVPGCDLDYLFAQVGVGHRSVDTRPNCGNMLSGVAPFAIEQGLITAQDGSTTVRIHNVNTGSQIEATVRTPGGKVSYDGDARIDGVAGTAAPILLNFLDAWGAVTGQVFPTGQRIDTIDGLEVTCIDAAMPLMILRAIDLGLTGRERPAELDANPSLLARIEALRLEAGRRMGLGDVSNSVVPKPVLVSAGDSLDSITSRYFTPHKCHASHAVTGAIGVATAFALPGTVASGIARQAGRHALVVLHPAGQIDVAVDIEGEGEAIEVRSAALVRTARKIMQGMLHLPGYVFPPAAAVPGSVAPSASSAVRNFPQHELHIIVPTSAGGGNDTMARTLTRKLGPLLGQPLVVDNRAGANGSIAAEYVAAAEPDGHTLMFGYIATHGINPALQKLRYDPVADFSPVGLIGYSPTLLVVPAALPVDDVASLVRLLRDAPAPMAYASAGEGTVPHLAAELFQLQTGTRLTRADFSGAGPAIADVANGLVQLMFPSLFTALPYLRSKRLKALAVAGTERLAACPDVPTLSEAGVPGVAMTQWYALFAPAKTPHSVTRQLNTALNTVLRDPEVAARMQAEGAQVQTSTPGELHDLLLAEGERWQDVVRQTGLRLNMAAD
;
A
#
# COMPACT_ATOMS: atom_id res chain seq x y z
N MET A 1 -12.69 -22.31 13.39
CA MET A 1 -12.15 -23.61 12.93
C MET A 1 -10.90 -23.33 12.11
N SER A 2 -9.81 -24.09 12.27
CA SER A 2 -8.65 -23.98 11.36
C SER A 2 -8.97 -24.73 10.06
N LEU A 3 -8.85 -24.05 8.93
CA LEU A 3 -9.03 -24.68 7.62
C LEU A 3 -7.68 -25.24 7.15
N SER A 4 -7.65 -26.47 6.66
CA SER A 4 -6.43 -27.04 6.08
C SER A 4 -6.65 -27.26 4.59
N ILE A 5 -5.83 -26.64 3.75
CA ILE A 5 -5.94 -26.72 2.29
C ILE A 5 -4.64 -27.26 1.68
N PRO A 6 -4.69 -28.07 0.61
CA PRO A 6 -3.47 -28.44 -0.10
C PRO A 6 -2.82 -27.20 -0.71
N CYS A 7 -1.50 -27.18 -0.77
CA CYS A 7 -0.72 -26.04 -1.25
C CYS A 7 0.58 -26.51 -1.90
N VAL A 8 0.96 -25.88 -3.01
CA VAL A 8 2.29 -26.03 -3.63
C VAL A 8 2.98 -24.68 -3.63
N LEU A 9 4.09 -24.53 -2.92
CA LEU A 9 4.93 -23.34 -2.97
C LEU A 9 5.92 -23.47 -4.13
N MET A 10 5.92 -22.50 -5.05
CA MET A 10 6.82 -22.52 -6.20
C MET A 10 7.57 -21.19 -6.33
N ARG A 11 8.79 -21.28 -6.87
CA ARG A 11 9.39 -20.16 -7.59
C ARG A 11 8.87 -20.22 -9.02
N ALA A 12 8.38 -19.11 -9.54
CA ALA A 12 7.93 -18.96 -10.91
C ALA A 12 8.50 -17.66 -11.47
N GLY A 13 9.44 -17.78 -12.41
CA GLY A 13 10.27 -16.67 -12.86
C GLY A 13 11.11 -16.10 -11.71
N THR A 14 11.09 -14.78 -11.57
CA THR A 14 11.73 -14.05 -10.45
C THR A 14 10.77 -13.81 -9.27
N SER A 15 9.63 -14.51 -9.22
CA SER A 15 8.63 -14.41 -8.15
C SER A 15 8.46 -15.73 -7.40
N ARG A 16 7.87 -15.66 -6.22
CA ARG A 16 7.55 -16.83 -5.38
C ARG A 16 6.15 -16.70 -4.82
N GLY A 17 5.43 -17.81 -4.74
CA GLY A 17 4.10 -17.81 -4.16
C GLY A 17 3.48 -19.20 -4.10
N PRO A 18 2.44 -19.39 -3.26
CA PRO A 18 1.64 -20.60 -3.28
C PRO A 18 0.79 -20.70 -4.56
N PHE A 19 0.63 -21.93 -5.01
CA PHE A 19 -0.23 -22.36 -6.11
C PHE A 19 -1.32 -23.26 -5.54
N PHE A 20 -2.55 -23.01 -5.96
CA PHE A 20 -3.73 -23.74 -5.55
C PHE A 20 -4.51 -24.23 -6.78
N LEU A 21 -5.10 -25.43 -6.68
CA LEU A 21 -6.24 -25.74 -7.53
C LEU A 21 -7.43 -24.88 -7.09
N ARG A 22 -8.28 -24.44 -8.03
CA ARG A 22 -9.49 -23.67 -7.69
C ARG A 22 -10.35 -24.38 -6.64
N ASP A 23 -10.47 -25.71 -6.75
CA ASP A 23 -11.28 -26.58 -5.89
C ASP A 23 -10.67 -26.79 -4.50
N TRP A 24 -9.41 -26.39 -4.27
CA TRP A 24 -8.80 -26.42 -2.94
C TRP A 24 -9.18 -25.20 -2.10
N LEU A 25 -9.67 -24.14 -2.74
CA LEU A 25 -10.03 -22.89 -2.09
C LEU A 25 -11.54 -22.83 -1.86
N PRO A 26 -12.00 -22.11 -0.82
CA PRO A 26 -13.42 -21.89 -0.60
C PRO A 26 -14.14 -21.31 -1.83
N GLU A 27 -15.43 -21.66 -1.95
CA GLU A 27 -16.32 -21.04 -2.93
C GLU A 27 -16.60 -19.57 -2.57
N GLY A 28 -16.81 -18.74 -3.59
CA GLY A 28 -17.00 -17.30 -3.44
C GLY A 28 -15.70 -16.50 -3.33
N ASP A 29 -15.73 -15.26 -3.81
CA ASP A 29 -14.56 -14.37 -3.85
C ASP A 29 -14.08 -13.97 -2.45
N GLU A 30 -15.01 -13.65 -1.55
CA GLU A 30 -14.68 -13.22 -0.18
C GLU A 30 -13.98 -14.34 0.62
N ALA A 31 -14.55 -15.55 0.62
CA ALA A 31 -13.98 -16.68 1.34
C ALA A 31 -12.65 -17.15 0.73
N ARG A 32 -12.51 -17.09 -0.60
CA ARG A 32 -11.23 -17.26 -1.28
C ARG A 32 -10.22 -16.23 -0.77
N ASP A 33 -10.56 -14.96 -0.78
CA ASP A 33 -9.63 -13.88 -0.42
C ASP A 33 -9.16 -13.98 1.04
N GLN A 34 -10.06 -14.37 1.95
CA GLN A 34 -9.65 -14.68 3.33
C GLN A 34 -8.70 -15.87 3.42
N ALA A 35 -8.93 -16.92 2.64
CA ALA A 35 -8.01 -18.05 2.55
C ALA A 35 -6.63 -17.61 2.01
N LEU A 36 -6.58 -16.72 1.02
CA LEU A 36 -5.33 -16.19 0.48
C LEU A 36 -4.59 -15.29 1.48
N ILE A 37 -5.33 -14.43 2.20
CA ILE A 37 -4.80 -13.59 3.29
C ILE A 37 -4.13 -14.46 4.35
N GLY A 38 -4.80 -15.53 4.80
CA GLY A 38 -4.25 -16.49 5.74
C GLY A 38 -3.07 -17.28 5.17
N ALA A 39 -3.15 -17.68 3.90
CA ALA A 39 -2.11 -18.47 3.27
C ALA A 39 -0.78 -17.71 3.17
N ILE A 40 -0.86 -16.41 2.91
CA ILE A 40 0.30 -15.54 2.76
C ILE A 40 0.74 -14.93 4.11
N GLY A 41 -0.18 -14.74 5.07
CA GLY A 41 0.09 -13.99 6.29
C GLY A 41 0.02 -12.48 6.07
N ALA A 42 -0.91 -12.02 5.23
CA ALA A 42 -0.95 -10.65 4.68
C ALA A 42 -0.98 -9.53 5.74
N SER A 43 -1.57 -9.82 6.92
CA SER A 43 -1.70 -8.88 8.04
C SER A 43 -0.36 -8.47 8.66
N ASP A 44 0.70 -9.25 8.48
CA ASP A 44 2.02 -9.02 9.05
C ASP A 44 2.97 -8.45 7.98
N PRO A 45 3.65 -7.31 8.20
CA PRO A 45 4.68 -6.78 7.28
C PRO A 45 5.80 -7.78 6.97
N LEU A 46 6.13 -8.66 7.92
CA LEU A 46 7.12 -9.73 7.72
C LEU A 46 6.50 -11.04 7.22
N GLN A 47 5.17 -11.14 7.25
CA GLN A 47 4.40 -12.32 6.82
C GLN A 47 4.82 -13.61 7.53
N LEU A 48 5.16 -13.52 8.83
CA LEU A 48 5.69 -14.63 9.63
C LEU A 48 4.67 -15.75 9.88
N ASP A 49 3.38 -15.40 9.92
CA ASP A 49 2.28 -16.34 10.13
C ASP A 49 1.69 -16.87 8.80
N GLY A 50 2.52 -16.98 7.76
CA GLY A 50 2.11 -17.48 6.45
C GLY A 50 3.28 -17.82 5.52
N LEU A 51 2.98 -18.07 4.25
CA LEU A 51 3.97 -18.44 3.22
C LEU A 51 4.60 -17.24 2.50
N GLY A 52 4.18 -16.03 2.86
CA GLY A 52 4.74 -14.78 2.36
C GLY A 52 6.22 -14.64 2.67
N GLY A 53 6.84 -13.55 2.21
CA GLY A 53 8.23 -13.27 2.54
C GLY A 53 8.53 -11.78 2.69
N GLY A 54 7.53 -11.00 3.09
CA GLY A 54 7.66 -9.59 3.44
C GLY A 54 7.92 -8.66 2.26
N SER A 55 7.66 -9.10 1.01
CA SER A 55 7.82 -8.26 -0.18
C SER A 55 6.75 -8.57 -1.23
N THR A 56 6.52 -7.62 -2.14
CA THR A 56 5.56 -7.81 -3.23
C THR A 56 5.95 -8.92 -4.22
N LEU A 57 7.23 -9.30 -4.29
CA LEU A 57 7.75 -10.38 -5.15
C LEU A 57 7.47 -11.78 -4.60
N ASN A 58 7.27 -11.90 -3.29
CA ASN A 58 7.03 -13.17 -2.59
C ASN A 58 5.69 -13.19 -1.82
N SER A 59 4.79 -12.25 -2.15
CA SER A 59 3.41 -12.13 -1.66
C SER A 59 2.43 -12.26 -2.83
N LYS A 60 2.42 -13.42 -3.49
CA LYS A 60 1.71 -13.66 -4.76
C LYS A 60 1.03 -15.01 -4.73
N VAL A 61 -0.13 -15.14 -5.34
CA VAL A 61 -0.86 -16.41 -5.43
C VAL A 61 -1.22 -16.72 -6.87
N ALA A 62 -1.13 -18.00 -7.24
CA ALA A 62 -1.66 -18.53 -8.49
C ALA A 62 -2.77 -19.54 -8.20
N ILE A 63 -3.93 -19.35 -8.83
CA ILE A 63 -5.07 -20.26 -8.75
C ILE A 63 -5.27 -20.85 -10.14
N VAL A 64 -5.32 -22.17 -10.22
CA VAL A 64 -5.33 -22.90 -11.50
C VAL A 64 -6.50 -23.88 -11.53
N SER A 65 -7.18 -23.97 -12.66
CA SER A 65 -8.22 -24.97 -12.94
C SER A 65 -8.18 -25.39 -14.40
N ARG A 66 -8.96 -26.41 -14.77
CA ARG A 66 -9.26 -26.66 -16.19
C ARG A 66 -10.07 -25.49 -16.74
N SER A 67 -9.76 -25.06 -17.96
CA SER A 67 -10.52 -23.97 -18.58
C SER A 67 -11.86 -24.46 -19.13
N SER A 68 -12.87 -23.60 -19.05
CA SER A 68 -14.11 -23.74 -19.82
C SER A 68 -14.10 -22.92 -21.11
N VAL A 69 -13.07 -22.09 -21.33
CA VAL A 69 -12.92 -21.27 -22.53
C VAL A 69 -12.50 -22.14 -23.72
N PRO A 70 -13.24 -22.13 -24.85
CA PRO A 70 -12.89 -22.91 -26.03
C PRO A 70 -11.45 -22.67 -26.48
N GLY A 71 -10.71 -23.76 -26.72
CA GLY A 71 -9.32 -23.72 -27.16
C GLY A 71 -8.29 -23.56 -26.04
N CYS A 72 -8.70 -23.28 -24.80
CA CYS A 72 -7.80 -23.22 -23.65
C CYS A 72 -7.87 -24.51 -22.82
N ASP A 73 -6.72 -24.94 -22.31
CA ASP A 73 -6.61 -26.13 -21.45
C ASP A 73 -6.81 -25.77 -19.97
N LEU A 74 -6.27 -24.62 -19.56
CA LEU A 74 -6.18 -24.18 -18.18
C LEU A 74 -6.68 -22.76 -17.99
N ASP A 75 -7.38 -22.51 -16.88
CA ASP A 75 -7.60 -21.16 -16.37
C ASP A 75 -6.52 -20.83 -15.34
N TYR A 76 -6.01 -19.61 -15.42
CA TYR A 76 -5.08 -19.03 -14.47
C TYR A 76 -5.61 -17.71 -13.93
N LEU A 77 -5.88 -17.68 -12.62
CA LEU A 77 -6.18 -16.46 -11.88
C LEU A 77 -4.98 -16.10 -11.00
N PHE A 78 -4.38 -14.95 -11.27
CA PHE A 78 -3.39 -14.32 -10.39
C PHE A 78 -4.06 -13.53 -9.28
N ALA A 79 -3.48 -13.56 -8.09
CA ALA A 79 -3.82 -12.62 -7.02
C ALA A 79 -2.56 -12.04 -6.38
N GLN A 80 -2.49 -10.70 -6.32
CA GLN A 80 -1.51 -9.99 -5.52
C GLN A 80 -2.05 -9.85 -4.11
N VAL A 81 -1.32 -10.33 -3.11
CA VAL A 81 -1.75 -10.25 -1.71
C VAL A 81 -0.94 -9.17 -0.98
N GLY A 82 -1.58 -8.41 -0.10
CA GLY A 82 -0.98 -7.32 0.66
C GLY A 82 0.17 -7.77 1.56
N VAL A 83 1.10 -6.84 1.83
CA VAL A 83 2.20 -7.00 2.79
C VAL A 83 1.95 -6.02 3.93
N GLY A 84 1.69 -6.54 5.13
CA GLY A 84 1.32 -5.72 6.30
C GLY A 84 -0.08 -5.11 6.25
N HIS A 85 -0.96 -5.61 5.37
CA HIS A 85 -2.36 -5.20 5.26
C HIS A 85 -3.19 -6.32 4.61
N ARG A 86 -4.44 -6.47 5.06
CA ARG A 86 -5.37 -7.52 4.60
C ARG A 86 -6.03 -7.15 3.27
N SER A 87 -5.33 -7.31 2.16
CA SER A 87 -5.85 -7.05 0.82
C SER A 87 -5.52 -8.17 -0.16
N VAL A 88 -6.39 -8.35 -1.14
CA VAL A 88 -6.19 -9.19 -2.32
C VAL A 88 -6.57 -8.37 -3.55
N ASP A 89 -5.69 -8.30 -4.53
CA ASP A 89 -5.94 -7.62 -5.81
C ASP A 89 -5.80 -8.63 -6.96
N THR A 90 -6.93 -8.93 -7.61
CA THR A 90 -7.06 -9.84 -8.75
C THR A 90 -7.21 -9.09 -10.07
N ARG A 91 -7.05 -7.76 -10.11
CA ARG A 91 -7.05 -7.00 -11.37
C ARG A 91 -5.77 -7.17 -12.20
N PRO A 92 -4.55 -7.16 -11.62
CA PRO A 92 -3.35 -7.32 -12.43
C PRO A 92 -3.15 -8.78 -12.88
N ASN A 93 -2.35 -8.98 -13.92
CA ASN A 93 -1.74 -10.26 -14.26
C ASN A 93 -0.28 -10.29 -13.75
N CYS A 94 0.29 -11.49 -13.55
CA CYS A 94 1.71 -11.70 -13.31
C CYS A 94 2.33 -12.75 -14.27
N GLY A 95 3.02 -12.27 -15.31
CA GLY A 95 3.75 -13.15 -16.24
C GLY A 95 4.89 -13.96 -15.61
N ASN A 96 5.42 -13.59 -14.44
CA ASN A 96 6.37 -14.42 -13.71
C ASN A 96 5.68 -15.64 -13.10
N MET A 97 4.59 -15.44 -12.36
CA MET A 97 3.83 -16.53 -11.73
C MET A 97 3.22 -17.47 -12.77
N LEU A 98 2.84 -16.96 -13.94
CA LEU A 98 2.38 -17.76 -15.09
C LEU A 98 3.35 -18.90 -15.47
N SER A 99 4.66 -18.70 -15.34
CA SER A 99 5.65 -19.75 -15.65
C SER A 99 5.52 -21.00 -14.76
N GLY A 100 4.89 -20.90 -13.59
CA GLY A 100 4.63 -22.04 -12.71
C GLY A 100 3.34 -22.80 -13.01
N VAL A 101 2.45 -22.25 -13.86
CA VAL A 101 1.09 -22.78 -14.06
C VAL A 101 1.10 -24.14 -14.76
N ALA A 102 1.78 -24.26 -15.91
CA ALA A 102 1.84 -25.53 -16.64
C ALA A 102 2.55 -26.66 -15.85
N PRO A 103 3.72 -26.43 -15.22
CA PRO A 103 4.33 -27.43 -14.36
C PRO A 103 3.42 -27.86 -13.20
N PHE A 104 2.77 -26.90 -12.54
CA PHE A 104 1.82 -27.17 -11.46
C PHE A 104 0.64 -28.02 -11.94
N ALA A 105 0.00 -27.63 -13.04
CA ALA A 105 -1.15 -28.30 -13.61
C ALA A 105 -0.86 -29.76 -14.01
N ILE A 106 0.30 -30.02 -14.59
CA ILE A 106 0.74 -31.38 -14.93
C ILE A 106 0.92 -32.22 -13.66
N GLU A 107 1.65 -31.69 -12.67
CA GLU A 107 1.91 -32.44 -11.44
C GLU A 107 0.65 -32.66 -10.57
N GLN A 108 -0.33 -31.77 -10.66
CA GLN A 108 -1.62 -31.91 -9.96
C GLN A 108 -2.67 -32.68 -10.79
N GLY A 109 -2.30 -33.22 -11.96
CA GLY A 109 -3.19 -34.08 -12.75
C GLY A 109 -4.27 -33.34 -13.55
N LEU A 110 -4.15 -32.01 -13.71
CA LEU A 110 -5.00 -31.26 -14.63
C LEU A 110 -4.62 -31.52 -16.09
N ILE A 111 -3.35 -31.81 -16.39
CA ILE A 111 -2.88 -32.04 -17.76
C ILE A 111 -2.07 -33.34 -17.82
N THR A 112 -2.37 -34.17 -18.81
CA THR A 112 -1.55 -35.33 -19.14
C THR A 112 -0.32 -34.86 -19.93
N ALA A 113 0.87 -35.09 -19.39
CA ALA A 113 2.12 -34.71 -20.05
C ALA A 113 2.41 -35.59 -21.28
N GLN A 114 3.01 -34.97 -22.30
CA GLN A 114 3.61 -35.63 -23.45
C GLN A 114 5.09 -35.89 -23.17
N ASP A 115 5.66 -36.93 -23.80
CA ASP A 115 7.10 -37.18 -23.68
C ASP A 115 7.93 -36.07 -24.36
N GLY A 116 9.08 -35.74 -23.77
CA GLY A 116 9.95 -34.66 -24.22
C GLY A 116 9.49 -33.27 -23.80
N SER A 117 8.38 -32.78 -24.34
CA SER A 117 7.82 -31.47 -24.00
C SER A 117 6.29 -31.44 -24.07
N THR A 118 5.66 -30.70 -23.16
CA THR A 118 4.21 -30.50 -23.14
C THR A 118 3.92 -29.02 -23.35
N THR A 119 3.08 -28.70 -24.33
CA THR A 119 2.53 -27.35 -24.54
C THR A 119 1.09 -27.34 -24.06
N VAL A 120 0.73 -26.31 -23.29
CA VAL A 120 -0.64 -26.06 -22.83
C VAL A 120 -1.05 -24.65 -23.17
N ARG A 121 -2.32 -24.45 -23.49
CA ARG A 121 -2.92 -23.13 -23.65
C ARG A 121 -3.60 -22.70 -22.35
N ILE A 122 -3.22 -21.52 -21.86
CA ILE A 122 -3.65 -20.95 -20.59
C ILE A 122 -4.49 -19.71 -20.88
N HIS A 123 -5.73 -19.71 -20.43
CA HIS A 123 -6.56 -18.52 -20.35
C HIS A 123 -6.27 -17.77 -19.05
N ASN A 124 -5.85 -16.52 -19.17
CA ASN A 124 -5.59 -15.66 -18.04
C ASN A 124 -6.87 -14.96 -17.58
N VAL A 125 -7.46 -15.42 -16.49
CA VAL A 125 -8.75 -14.93 -15.99
C VAL A 125 -8.72 -13.43 -15.66
N ASN A 126 -7.56 -12.89 -15.25
CA ASN A 126 -7.43 -11.47 -14.92
C ASN A 126 -7.61 -10.55 -16.13
N THR A 127 -7.25 -11.02 -17.33
CA THR A 127 -7.07 -10.18 -18.53
C THR A 127 -7.77 -10.72 -19.78
N GLY A 128 -8.30 -11.94 -19.75
CA GLY A 128 -8.86 -12.63 -20.91
C GLY A 128 -7.82 -13.17 -21.91
N SER A 129 -6.54 -12.82 -21.78
CA SER A 129 -5.50 -13.21 -22.74
C SER A 129 -5.20 -14.71 -22.72
N GLN A 130 -4.83 -15.25 -23.87
CA GLN A 130 -4.37 -16.61 -24.12
C GLN A 130 -2.85 -16.66 -24.24
N ILE A 131 -2.26 -17.58 -23.48
CA ILE A 131 -0.81 -17.81 -23.46
C ILE A 131 -0.53 -19.29 -23.64
N GLU A 132 0.36 -19.64 -24.57
CA GLU A 132 0.92 -20.98 -24.66
C GLU A 132 2.13 -21.11 -23.74
N ALA A 133 2.14 -22.14 -22.90
CA ALA A 133 3.26 -22.49 -22.06
C ALA A 133 3.82 -23.85 -22.48
N THR A 134 5.07 -23.88 -22.93
CA THR A 134 5.78 -25.12 -23.24
C THR A 134 6.78 -25.44 -22.14
N VAL A 135 6.65 -26.64 -21.57
CA VAL A 135 7.48 -27.14 -20.47
C VAL A 135 8.17 -28.45 -20.84
N ARG A 136 9.34 -28.70 -20.25
CA ARG A 136 10.11 -29.94 -20.44
C ARG A 136 9.48 -31.08 -19.64
N THR A 137 9.12 -32.16 -20.32
CA THR A 137 8.45 -33.33 -19.72
C THR A 137 9.06 -34.67 -20.14
N PRO A 138 10.38 -34.89 -19.98
CA PRO A 138 11.01 -36.17 -20.34
C PRO A 138 10.40 -37.33 -19.54
N GLY A 139 10.06 -38.43 -20.21
CA GLY A 139 9.35 -39.56 -19.63
C GLY A 139 7.93 -39.22 -19.16
N GLY A 140 7.31 -38.17 -19.72
CA GLY A 140 5.98 -37.70 -19.32
C GLY A 140 5.94 -37.08 -17.92
N LYS A 141 7.07 -36.58 -17.39
CA LYS A 141 7.15 -35.94 -16.07
C LYS A 141 7.83 -34.58 -16.18
N VAL A 142 7.30 -33.59 -15.48
CA VAL A 142 7.91 -32.26 -15.39
C VAL A 142 9.37 -32.38 -14.94
N SER A 143 10.28 -31.76 -15.68
CA SER A 143 11.66 -31.56 -15.25
C SER A 143 11.88 -30.08 -14.92
N TYR A 144 12.48 -29.81 -13.77
CA TYR A 144 12.92 -28.46 -13.37
C TYR A 144 14.41 -28.24 -13.63
N ASP A 145 15.16 -29.29 -13.97
CA ASP A 145 16.59 -29.22 -14.21
C ASP A 145 16.88 -28.86 -15.67
N GLY A 146 17.83 -27.95 -15.86
CA GLY A 146 18.24 -27.47 -17.18
C GLY A 146 19.33 -26.40 -17.08
N ASP A 147 19.74 -25.90 -18.23
CA ASP A 147 20.82 -24.94 -18.43
C ASP A 147 20.33 -23.50 -18.64
N ALA A 148 19.01 -23.28 -18.69
CA ALA A 148 18.45 -21.95 -18.87
C ALA A 148 18.71 -21.08 -17.63
N ARG A 149 19.22 -19.87 -17.87
CA ARG A 149 19.48 -18.85 -16.86
C ARG A 149 18.50 -17.68 -17.05
N ILE A 150 18.01 -17.13 -15.94
CA ILE A 150 17.26 -15.87 -15.94
C ILE A 150 17.86 -14.95 -14.87
N ASP A 151 18.01 -13.67 -15.19
CA ASP A 151 18.59 -12.72 -14.25
C ASP A 151 17.67 -12.49 -13.04
N GLY A 152 18.27 -12.39 -11.86
CA GLY A 152 17.57 -12.33 -10.58
C GLY A 152 17.31 -13.69 -9.91
N VAL A 153 17.69 -14.82 -10.54
CA VAL A 153 17.64 -16.17 -9.94
C VAL A 153 19.02 -16.80 -9.99
N ALA A 154 19.45 -17.40 -8.88
CA ALA A 154 20.71 -18.11 -8.81
C ALA A 154 20.64 -19.49 -9.52
N GLY A 155 21.71 -19.86 -10.20
CA GLY A 155 21.83 -21.15 -10.90
C GLY A 155 21.09 -21.20 -12.25
N THR A 156 20.78 -22.42 -12.68
CA THR A 156 20.07 -22.71 -13.93
C THR A 156 18.88 -23.64 -13.66
N ALA A 157 17.93 -23.68 -14.59
CA ALA A 157 16.75 -24.54 -14.50
C ALA A 157 16.22 -24.87 -15.91
N ALA A 158 15.24 -25.77 -15.99
CA ALA A 158 14.57 -26.09 -17.24
C ALA A 158 13.87 -24.85 -17.84
N PRO A 159 14.01 -24.61 -19.16
CA PRO A 159 13.32 -23.51 -19.81
C PRO A 159 11.82 -23.77 -19.88
N ILE A 160 11.06 -22.70 -19.68
CA ILE A 160 9.62 -22.62 -19.86
C ILE A 160 9.38 -21.51 -20.87
N LEU A 161 8.92 -21.87 -22.06
CA LEU A 161 8.58 -20.91 -23.10
C LEU A 161 7.17 -20.42 -22.86
N LEU A 162 7.00 -19.12 -22.67
CA LEU A 162 5.70 -18.46 -22.59
C LEU A 162 5.49 -17.67 -23.88
N ASN A 163 4.46 -18.01 -24.65
CA ASN A 163 4.12 -17.39 -25.92
C ASN A 163 2.74 -16.73 -25.83
N PHE A 164 2.72 -15.39 -25.83
CA PHE A 164 1.51 -14.59 -25.72
C PHE A 164 0.91 -14.41 -27.12
N LEU A 165 -0.34 -14.83 -27.29
CA LEU A 165 -0.98 -14.94 -28.61
C LEU A 165 -1.89 -13.75 -28.95
N ASP A 166 -2.58 -13.20 -27.95
CA ASP A 166 -3.63 -12.19 -28.13
C ASP A 166 -3.63 -11.16 -26.99
N ALA A 167 -2.46 -10.90 -26.40
CA ALA A 167 -2.30 -9.96 -25.29
C ALA A 167 -2.34 -8.48 -25.73
N TRP A 168 -2.87 -8.20 -26.91
CA TRP A 168 -2.81 -6.94 -27.65
C TRP A 168 -4.08 -6.13 -27.37
N GLY A 169 -3.99 -5.10 -26.53
CA GLY A 169 -5.15 -4.36 -26.06
C GLY A 169 -5.98 -5.09 -25.02
N ALA A 170 -5.39 -6.03 -24.26
CA ALA A 170 -6.14 -6.87 -23.32
C ALA A 170 -6.90 -6.08 -22.23
N VAL A 171 -6.47 -4.86 -21.89
CA VAL A 171 -7.12 -4.01 -20.88
C VAL A 171 -7.94 -2.89 -21.53
N THR A 172 -7.43 -2.34 -22.63
CA THR A 172 -7.95 -1.10 -23.25
C THR A 172 -8.73 -1.34 -24.56
N GLY A 173 -8.67 -2.57 -25.09
CA GLY A 173 -9.27 -2.99 -26.35
C GLY A 173 -8.41 -2.74 -27.60
N GLN A 174 -7.29 -2.03 -27.50
CA GLN A 174 -6.42 -1.71 -28.65
C GLN A 174 -4.94 -1.72 -28.26
N VAL A 175 -4.04 -2.05 -29.20
CA VAL A 175 -2.58 -1.98 -28.97
C VAL A 175 -2.13 -0.55 -28.66
N PHE A 176 -2.67 0.43 -29.39
CA PHE A 176 -2.41 1.85 -29.19
C PHE A 176 -3.71 2.56 -28.79
N PRO A 177 -4.03 2.64 -27.49
CA PRO A 177 -5.36 3.04 -27.01
C PRO A 177 -5.74 4.48 -27.35
N THR A 178 -4.76 5.33 -27.64
CA THR A 178 -4.94 6.72 -28.04
C THR A 178 -5.21 6.88 -29.54
N GLY A 179 -5.14 5.78 -30.30
CA GLY A 179 -5.18 5.77 -31.77
C GLY A 179 -3.87 6.24 -32.41
N GLN A 180 -2.86 6.60 -31.62
CA GLN A 180 -1.57 7.10 -32.09
C GLN A 180 -0.43 6.27 -31.52
N ARG A 181 0.62 6.07 -32.32
CA ARG A 181 1.84 5.40 -31.85
C ARG A 181 2.74 6.32 -31.01
N ILE A 182 2.66 7.63 -31.26
CA ILE A 182 3.30 8.69 -30.47
C ILE A 182 2.23 9.75 -30.14
N ASP A 183 2.10 10.05 -28.85
CA ASP A 183 1.34 11.17 -28.32
C ASP A 183 2.31 12.27 -27.85
N THR A 184 1.83 13.51 -27.76
CA THR A 184 2.53 14.58 -27.03
C THR A 184 1.79 14.90 -25.74
N ILE A 185 2.46 14.74 -24.59
CA ILE A 185 1.96 15.10 -23.26
C ILE A 185 2.95 16.06 -22.64
N ASP A 186 2.49 17.28 -22.33
CA ASP A 186 3.29 18.31 -21.67
C ASP A 186 4.65 18.55 -22.38
N GLY A 187 4.59 18.69 -23.71
CA GLY A 187 5.75 18.93 -24.57
C GLY A 187 6.67 17.73 -24.80
N LEU A 188 6.39 16.57 -24.19
CA LEU A 188 7.18 15.36 -24.36
C LEU A 188 6.45 14.34 -25.23
N GLU A 189 7.19 13.68 -26.12
CA GLU A 189 6.66 12.55 -26.87
C GLU A 189 6.60 11.31 -25.98
N VAL A 190 5.46 10.62 -26.03
CA VAL A 190 5.24 9.37 -25.29
C VAL A 190 4.57 8.36 -26.21
N THR A 191 4.76 7.07 -25.95
CA THR A 191 3.97 6.00 -26.55
C THR A 191 3.06 5.40 -25.49
N CYS A 192 1.76 5.50 -25.70
CA CYS A 192 0.75 4.81 -24.92
C CYS A 192 0.43 3.47 -25.59
N ILE A 193 0.86 2.35 -25.00
CA ILE A 193 0.72 1.01 -25.58
C ILE A 193 0.11 0.04 -24.58
N ASP A 194 -0.78 -0.83 -25.03
CA ASP A 194 -1.32 -1.95 -24.26
C ASP A 194 -0.94 -3.27 -24.94
N ALA A 195 0.23 -3.78 -24.56
CA ALA A 195 0.77 -5.03 -25.07
C ALA A 195 1.20 -5.88 -23.86
N ALA A 196 0.33 -6.80 -23.45
CA ALA A 196 0.34 -7.55 -22.19
C ALA A 196 0.22 -6.71 -20.90
N MET A 197 0.48 -5.41 -20.95
CA MET A 197 0.33 -4.45 -19.87
C MET A 197 0.15 -3.05 -20.49
N PRO A 198 -0.77 -2.20 -19.97
CA PRO A 198 -0.81 -0.80 -20.32
C PRO A 198 0.45 -0.06 -19.84
N LEU A 199 1.21 0.51 -20.77
CA LEU A 199 2.44 1.26 -20.55
C LEU A 199 2.32 2.69 -21.09
N MET A 200 2.93 3.62 -20.37
CA MET A 200 3.32 4.93 -20.90
C MET A 200 4.84 4.91 -21.04
N ILE A 201 5.33 4.87 -22.27
CA ILE A 201 6.76 4.81 -22.59
C ILE A 201 7.25 6.19 -23.01
N LEU A 202 8.41 6.60 -22.51
CA LEU A 202 9.07 7.86 -22.88
C LEU A 202 10.58 7.68 -22.88
N ARG A 203 11.29 8.53 -23.64
CA ARG A 203 12.75 8.47 -23.71
C ARG A 203 13.37 9.08 -22.46
N ALA A 204 14.36 8.40 -21.89
CA ALA A 204 15.05 8.88 -20.68
C ALA A 204 15.71 10.25 -20.89
N ILE A 205 16.27 10.49 -22.09
CA ILE A 205 16.95 11.74 -22.44
C ILE A 205 16.03 12.96 -22.43
N ASP A 206 14.74 12.76 -22.71
CA ASP A 206 13.73 13.83 -22.70
C ASP A 206 13.44 14.32 -21.27
N LEU A 207 13.88 13.57 -20.26
CA LEU A 207 13.87 13.96 -18.84
C LEU A 207 15.27 14.27 -18.28
N GLY A 208 16.28 14.41 -19.14
CA GLY A 208 17.66 14.65 -18.72
C GLY A 208 18.35 13.45 -18.09
N LEU A 209 17.87 12.23 -18.36
CA LEU A 209 18.42 10.98 -17.83
C LEU A 209 19.17 10.19 -18.90
N THR A 210 20.09 9.34 -18.46
CA THR A 210 20.81 8.38 -19.31
C THR A 210 19.98 7.13 -19.58
N GLY A 211 19.07 6.76 -18.66
CA GLY A 211 18.34 5.49 -18.66
C GLY A 211 19.10 4.33 -18.00
N ARG A 212 20.34 4.57 -17.55
CA ARG A 212 21.20 3.58 -16.87
C ARG A 212 21.30 3.78 -15.35
N GLU A 213 20.60 4.78 -14.81
CA GLU A 213 20.55 5.07 -13.36
C GLU A 213 20.14 3.85 -12.54
N ARG A 214 20.58 3.79 -11.29
CA ARG A 214 20.11 2.76 -10.35
C ARG A 214 18.68 3.09 -9.89
N PRO A 215 17.85 2.09 -9.59
CA PRO A 215 16.49 2.32 -9.06
C PRO A 215 16.45 3.29 -7.88
N ALA A 216 17.39 3.16 -6.94
CA ALA A 216 17.48 4.04 -5.78
C ALA A 216 17.80 5.51 -6.13
N GLU A 217 18.50 5.77 -7.24
CA GLU A 217 18.79 7.14 -7.70
C GLU A 217 17.55 7.79 -8.30
N LEU A 218 16.79 7.01 -9.08
CA LEU A 218 15.51 7.46 -9.65
C LEU A 218 14.47 7.70 -8.55
N ASP A 219 14.38 6.77 -7.58
CA ASP A 219 13.45 6.87 -6.44
C ASP A 219 13.80 8.03 -5.50
N ALA A 220 15.07 8.45 -5.45
CA ALA A 220 15.54 9.57 -4.64
C ALA A 220 15.34 10.94 -5.31
N ASN A 221 14.69 11.02 -6.48
CA ASN A 221 14.44 12.27 -7.20
C ASN A 221 12.94 12.62 -7.22
N PRO A 222 12.42 13.37 -6.22
CA PRO A 222 11.00 13.70 -6.13
C PRO A 222 10.48 14.49 -7.33
N SER A 223 11.31 15.36 -7.93
CA SER A 223 10.92 16.17 -9.08
C SER A 223 10.67 15.33 -10.33
N LEU A 224 11.54 14.34 -10.56
CA LEU A 224 11.38 13.34 -11.62
C LEU A 224 10.12 12.50 -11.38
N LEU A 225 9.91 12.01 -10.16
CA LEU A 225 8.74 11.19 -9.82
C LEU A 225 7.44 11.97 -10.01
N ALA A 226 7.38 13.23 -9.57
CA ALA A 226 6.23 14.10 -9.79
C ALA A 226 5.98 14.36 -11.29
N ARG A 227 7.05 14.56 -12.07
CA ARG A 227 6.96 14.74 -13.53
C ARG A 227 6.40 13.49 -14.22
N ILE A 228 6.94 12.32 -13.90
CA ILE A 228 6.47 11.03 -14.44
C ILE A 228 5.02 10.79 -14.06
N GLU A 229 4.63 11.09 -12.82
CA GLU A 229 3.26 10.90 -12.35
C GLU A 229 2.27 11.80 -13.09
N ALA A 230 2.60 13.08 -13.28
CA ALA A 230 1.75 14.00 -14.05
C ALA A 230 1.52 13.49 -15.48
N LEU A 231 2.57 13.02 -16.15
CA LEU A 231 2.47 12.40 -17.49
C LEU A 231 1.61 11.14 -17.45
N ARG A 232 1.80 10.29 -16.44
CA ARG A 232 1.07 9.02 -16.27
C ARG A 232 -0.43 9.23 -16.10
N LEU A 233 -0.84 10.22 -15.30
CA LEU A 233 -2.25 10.53 -15.07
C LEU A 233 -2.93 10.96 -16.39
N GLU A 234 -2.29 11.83 -17.15
CA GLU A 234 -2.81 12.27 -18.45
C GLU A 234 -2.79 11.16 -19.50
N ALA A 235 -1.74 10.33 -19.53
CA ALA A 235 -1.69 9.14 -20.38
C ALA A 235 -2.83 8.17 -20.04
N GLY A 236 -3.08 7.89 -18.76
CA GLY A 236 -4.19 7.04 -18.31
C GLY A 236 -5.55 7.56 -18.77
N ARG A 237 -5.78 8.88 -18.67
CA ARG A 237 -7.00 9.52 -19.20
C ARG A 237 -7.14 9.32 -20.71
N ARG A 238 -6.07 9.54 -21.47
CA ARG A 238 -6.06 9.37 -22.95
C ARG A 238 -6.22 7.92 -23.38
N MET A 239 -5.72 6.97 -22.59
CA MET A 239 -5.86 5.53 -22.83
C MET A 239 -7.25 4.99 -22.49
N GLY A 240 -8.18 5.82 -22.00
CA GLY A 240 -9.51 5.39 -21.59
C GLY A 240 -9.56 4.65 -20.26
N LEU A 241 -8.50 4.73 -19.44
CA LEU A 241 -8.41 4.03 -18.14
C LEU A 241 -9.11 4.77 -16.99
N GLY A 242 -9.65 5.96 -17.23
CA GLY A 242 -10.29 6.80 -16.21
C GLY A 242 -9.30 7.51 -15.29
N ASP A 243 -9.72 7.78 -14.04
CA ASP A 243 -8.82 8.31 -13.01
C ASP A 243 -7.91 7.19 -12.50
N VAL A 244 -6.63 7.31 -12.85
CA VAL A 244 -5.60 6.34 -12.50
C VAL A 244 -4.77 6.74 -11.28
N SER A 245 -5.15 7.78 -10.53
CA SER A 245 -4.43 8.26 -9.33
C SER A 245 -4.18 7.19 -8.28
N ASN A 246 -5.17 6.31 -8.07
CA ASN A 246 -5.09 5.15 -7.18
C ASN A 246 -4.93 3.82 -7.93
N SER A 247 -4.60 3.86 -9.22
CA SER A 247 -4.41 2.69 -10.07
C SER A 247 -2.93 2.36 -10.24
N VAL A 248 -2.64 1.07 -10.38
CA VAL A 248 -1.30 0.59 -10.68
C VAL A 248 -0.97 0.64 -12.19
N VAL A 249 -1.92 1.00 -13.05
CA VAL A 249 -1.76 1.15 -14.51
C VAL A 249 -2.14 2.57 -14.96
N PRO A 250 -1.61 3.08 -16.09
CA PRO A 250 -0.54 2.47 -16.89
C PRO A 250 0.80 2.54 -16.16
N LYS A 251 1.74 1.69 -16.56
CA LYS A 251 3.10 1.65 -15.97
C LYS A 251 3.98 2.66 -16.69
N PRO A 252 4.59 3.63 -15.98
CA PRO A 252 5.59 4.48 -16.60
C PRO A 252 6.86 3.69 -16.92
N VAL A 253 7.41 3.91 -18.11
CA VAL A 253 8.65 3.27 -18.54
C VAL A 253 9.57 4.28 -19.20
N LEU A 254 10.78 4.42 -18.68
CA LEU A 254 11.82 5.20 -19.33
C LEU A 254 12.67 4.26 -20.20
N VAL A 255 12.84 4.60 -21.47
CA VAL A 255 13.66 3.84 -22.41
C VAL A 255 14.86 4.62 -22.92
N SER A 256 15.94 3.91 -23.23
CA SER A 256 17.13 4.44 -23.89
C SER A 256 17.78 3.35 -24.75
N ALA A 257 18.75 3.72 -25.57
CA ALA A 257 19.47 2.77 -26.42
C ALA A 257 20.07 1.62 -25.59
N GLY A 258 20.02 0.40 -26.15
CA GLY A 258 20.68 -0.76 -25.58
C GLY A 258 22.16 -0.87 -25.94
N ASP A 259 22.72 -2.06 -25.72
CA ASP A 259 24.13 -2.40 -26.00
C ASP A 259 24.32 -2.91 -27.45
N SER A 260 23.23 -3.06 -28.21
CA SER A 260 23.20 -3.58 -29.58
C SER A 260 21.98 -3.05 -30.34
N LEU A 261 21.92 -3.27 -31.66
CA LEU A 261 20.77 -2.89 -32.50
C LEU A 261 19.46 -3.62 -32.11
N ASP A 262 19.57 -4.75 -31.44
CA ASP A 262 18.46 -5.59 -31.00
C ASP A 262 18.21 -5.50 -29.49
N SER A 263 18.79 -4.51 -28.82
CA SER A 263 18.54 -4.29 -27.39
C SER A 263 18.08 -2.87 -27.08
N ILE A 264 17.26 -2.78 -26.04
CA ILE A 264 16.74 -1.53 -25.48
C ILE A 264 16.93 -1.54 -23.97
N THR A 265 17.35 -0.42 -23.40
CA THR A 265 17.44 -0.25 -21.95
C THR A 265 16.12 0.28 -21.41
N SER A 266 15.62 -0.32 -20.33
CA SER A 266 14.35 0.03 -19.70
C SER A 266 14.51 0.31 -18.20
N ARG A 267 13.79 1.32 -17.71
CA ARG A 267 13.50 1.58 -16.30
C ARG A 267 11.99 1.59 -16.11
N TYR A 268 11.49 0.54 -15.47
CA TYR A 268 10.07 0.25 -15.34
C TYR A 268 9.58 0.64 -13.95
N PHE A 269 8.51 1.43 -13.87
CA PHE A 269 7.96 1.91 -12.60
C PHE A 269 6.68 1.17 -12.19
N THR A 270 6.48 0.99 -10.88
CA THR A 270 5.29 0.38 -10.29
C THR A 270 4.52 1.32 -9.36
N PRO A 271 3.62 2.15 -9.90
CA PRO A 271 3.94 3.24 -10.83
C PRO A 271 4.80 4.35 -10.20
N HIS A 272 4.98 4.36 -8.88
CA HIS A 272 5.69 5.43 -8.15
C HIS A 272 7.11 5.06 -7.70
N LYS A 273 7.53 3.80 -7.88
CA LYS A 273 8.89 3.33 -7.60
C LYS A 273 9.48 2.62 -8.79
N CYS A 274 10.76 2.82 -9.05
CA CYS A 274 11.50 2.09 -10.06
C CYS A 274 11.68 0.63 -9.61
N HIS A 275 11.33 -0.30 -10.49
CA HIS A 275 11.47 -1.72 -10.24
C HIS A 275 12.96 -2.11 -10.26
N ALA A 276 13.38 -2.93 -9.30
CA ALA A 276 14.79 -3.35 -9.15
C ALA A 276 15.29 -4.31 -10.26
N SER A 277 14.37 -4.84 -11.05
CA SER A 277 14.61 -5.69 -12.23
C SER A 277 13.60 -5.27 -13.31
N HIS A 278 12.78 -6.18 -13.84
CA HIS A 278 11.67 -5.85 -14.75
C HIS A 278 10.50 -6.83 -14.64
N ALA A 279 9.28 -6.37 -14.91
CA ALA A 279 8.12 -7.24 -15.06
C ALA A 279 8.12 -7.93 -16.44
N VAL A 280 7.68 -9.19 -16.52
CA VAL A 280 7.54 -9.93 -17.80
C VAL A 280 6.63 -9.21 -18.77
N THR A 281 5.42 -8.87 -18.33
CA THR A 281 4.42 -8.20 -19.18
C THR A 281 4.89 -6.81 -19.60
N GLY A 282 5.57 -6.08 -18.72
CA GLY A 282 6.23 -4.83 -19.09
C GLY A 282 7.34 -5.03 -20.13
N ALA A 283 8.15 -6.10 -20.02
CA ALA A 283 9.23 -6.35 -20.97
C ALA A 283 8.68 -6.72 -22.35
N ILE A 284 7.55 -7.44 -22.42
CA ILE A 284 6.80 -7.66 -23.65
C ILE A 284 6.36 -6.32 -24.24
N GLY A 285 5.68 -5.47 -23.46
CA GLY A 285 5.22 -4.18 -23.97
C GLY A 285 6.36 -3.27 -24.48
N VAL A 286 7.50 -3.26 -23.79
CA VAL A 286 8.71 -2.54 -24.23
C VAL A 286 9.30 -3.14 -25.50
N ALA A 287 9.46 -4.47 -25.57
CA ALA A 287 10.01 -5.14 -26.74
C ALA A 287 9.08 -5.00 -27.96
N THR A 288 7.76 -5.07 -27.75
CA THR A 288 6.75 -4.82 -28.79
C THR A 288 6.85 -3.38 -29.29
N ALA A 289 6.90 -2.37 -28.40
CA ALA A 289 7.10 -0.98 -28.82
C ALA A 289 8.43 -0.77 -29.57
N PHE A 290 9.50 -1.44 -29.14
CA PHE A 290 10.81 -1.41 -29.80
C PHE A 290 10.80 -2.06 -31.19
N ALA A 291 10.03 -3.13 -31.37
CA ALA A 291 9.90 -3.87 -32.63
C ALA A 291 9.05 -3.12 -33.66
N LEU A 292 7.99 -2.49 -33.18
CA LEU A 292 7.04 -1.75 -34.00
C LEU A 292 7.63 -0.41 -34.47
N PRO A 293 7.37 0.02 -35.72
CA PRO A 293 7.76 1.35 -36.19
C PRO A 293 6.89 2.44 -35.53
N GLY A 294 7.38 3.68 -35.58
CA GLY A 294 6.60 4.86 -35.21
C GLY A 294 6.32 5.02 -33.71
N THR A 295 7.06 4.38 -32.81
CA THR A 295 6.96 4.57 -31.35
C THR A 295 8.17 5.36 -30.83
N VAL A 296 8.07 5.94 -29.63
CA VAL A 296 9.23 6.60 -28.99
C VAL A 296 10.34 5.63 -28.61
N ALA A 297 10.02 4.33 -28.58
CA ALA A 297 10.96 3.27 -28.31
C ALA A 297 11.57 2.69 -29.58
N SER A 298 11.00 2.90 -30.79
CA SER A 298 11.37 2.18 -32.02
C SER A 298 12.88 2.13 -32.26
N GLY A 299 13.37 0.93 -32.55
CA GLY A 299 14.75 0.71 -32.95
C GLY A 299 14.96 0.86 -34.45
N ILE A 300 15.89 0.07 -35.00
CA ILE A 300 16.03 -0.10 -36.45
C ILE A 300 14.71 -0.58 -37.06
N ALA A 301 14.42 -0.16 -38.29
CA ALA A 301 13.26 -0.65 -39.03
C ALA A 301 13.35 -2.16 -39.24
N ARG A 302 12.27 -2.88 -38.92
CA ARG A 302 12.19 -4.34 -38.99
C ARG A 302 11.17 -4.78 -40.03
N GLN A 303 11.46 -5.86 -40.73
CA GLN A 303 10.51 -6.50 -41.65
C GLN A 303 9.62 -7.49 -40.89
N ALA A 304 8.52 -7.91 -41.51
CA ALA A 304 7.68 -8.99 -40.98
C ALA A 304 8.50 -10.25 -40.64
N GLY A 305 8.12 -10.91 -39.56
CA GLY A 305 8.77 -12.11 -39.03
C GLY A 305 9.15 -11.98 -37.56
N ARG A 306 9.84 -13.01 -37.07
CA ARG A 306 10.22 -13.16 -35.67
C ARG A 306 11.60 -12.55 -35.38
N HIS A 307 11.65 -11.64 -34.42
CA HIS A 307 12.85 -10.91 -34.01
C HIS A 307 13.21 -11.25 -32.56
N ALA A 308 14.46 -11.61 -32.31
CA ALA A 308 14.98 -11.81 -30.96
C ALA A 308 15.49 -10.47 -30.40
N LEU A 309 14.80 -9.95 -29.39
CA LEU A 309 15.06 -8.64 -28.80
C LEU A 309 15.44 -8.78 -27.33
N VAL A 310 16.24 -7.84 -26.83
CA VAL A 310 16.75 -7.86 -25.46
C VAL A 310 16.31 -6.59 -24.72
N VAL A 311 15.61 -6.74 -23.61
CA VAL A 311 15.26 -5.65 -22.69
C VAL A 311 16.24 -5.64 -21.52
N LEU A 312 17.17 -4.71 -21.54
CA LEU A 312 18.15 -4.49 -20.46
C LEU A 312 17.47 -3.75 -19.30
N HIS A 313 17.69 -4.20 -18.08
CA HIS A 313 17.07 -3.67 -16.86
C HIS A 313 18.09 -3.65 -15.70
N PRO A 314 17.79 -3.04 -14.54
CA PRO A 314 18.80 -2.83 -13.50
C PRO A 314 19.51 -4.09 -12.99
N ALA A 315 18.81 -5.23 -12.94
CA ALA A 315 19.37 -6.51 -12.52
C ALA A 315 19.96 -7.39 -13.65
N GLY A 316 20.02 -6.94 -14.91
CA GLY A 316 20.43 -7.77 -16.05
C GLY A 316 19.59 -7.56 -17.31
N GLN A 317 19.09 -8.64 -17.93
CA GLN A 317 18.31 -8.57 -19.16
C GLN A 317 17.15 -9.58 -19.23
N ILE A 318 16.21 -9.32 -20.12
CA ILE A 318 15.15 -10.25 -20.53
C ILE A 318 15.15 -10.35 -22.05
N ASP A 319 15.29 -11.58 -22.54
CA ASP A 319 15.16 -11.89 -23.97
C ASP A 319 13.68 -12.11 -24.32
N VAL A 320 13.21 -11.41 -25.35
CA VAL A 320 11.84 -11.48 -25.87
C VAL A 320 11.91 -11.69 -27.38
N ALA A 321 11.30 -12.75 -27.88
CA ALA A 321 11.10 -12.95 -29.30
C ALA A 321 9.75 -12.37 -29.72
N VAL A 322 9.75 -11.29 -30.50
CA VAL A 322 8.52 -10.63 -30.98
C VAL A 322 8.32 -11.00 -32.44
N ASP A 323 7.15 -11.55 -32.77
CA ASP A 323 6.71 -11.83 -34.14
C ASP A 323 5.79 -10.72 -34.61
N ILE A 324 6.17 -10.07 -35.71
CA ILE A 324 5.44 -8.95 -36.31
C ILE A 324 5.03 -9.28 -37.74
N GLU A 325 3.92 -8.74 -38.19
CA GLU A 325 3.41 -8.93 -39.56
C GLU A 325 2.97 -7.60 -40.18
N GLY A 326 2.83 -7.56 -41.51
CA GLY A 326 2.54 -6.34 -42.26
C GLY A 326 3.79 -5.65 -42.81
N GLU A 327 3.62 -4.45 -43.36
CA GLU A 327 4.67 -3.68 -44.02
C GLU A 327 4.59 -2.19 -43.66
N GLY A 328 5.75 -1.53 -43.57
CA GLY A 328 5.85 -0.10 -43.26
C GLY A 328 5.17 0.26 -41.93
N GLU A 329 4.42 1.35 -41.91
CA GLU A 329 3.70 1.82 -40.70
C GLU A 329 2.50 0.93 -40.30
N ALA A 330 2.08 0.00 -41.17
CA ALA A 330 1.01 -0.96 -40.91
C ALA A 330 1.48 -2.24 -40.20
N ILE A 331 2.74 -2.30 -39.76
CA ILE A 331 3.25 -3.44 -39.02
C ILE A 331 2.52 -3.58 -37.67
N GLU A 332 2.06 -4.78 -37.39
CA GLU A 332 1.36 -5.17 -36.16
C GLU A 332 2.07 -6.33 -35.46
N VAL A 333 1.80 -6.49 -34.16
CA VAL A 333 2.36 -7.58 -33.37
C VAL A 333 1.44 -8.81 -33.46
N ARG A 334 2.01 -9.95 -33.79
CA ARG A 334 1.30 -11.22 -33.87
C ARG A 334 1.46 -12.04 -32.59
N SER A 335 2.69 -12.20 -32.12
CA SER A 335 3.00 -12.94 -30.89
C SER A 335 4.22 -12.38 -30.19
N ALA A 336 4.33 -12.57 -28.88
CA ALA A 336 5.58 -12.35 -28.16
C ALA A 336 5.88 -13.51 -27.22
N ALA A 337 7.09 -14.04 -27.33
CA ALA A 337 7.53 -15.19 -26.58
C ALA A 337 8.76 -14.87 -25.73
N LEU A 338 8.85 -15.45 -24.54
CA LEU A 338 10.05 -15.33 -23.70
C LEU A 338 10.30 -16.62 -22.93
N VAL A 339 11.56 -16.81 -22.51
CA VAL A 339 11.95 -17.92 -21.66
C VAL A 339 11.88 -17.50 -20.20
N ARG A 340 11.24 -18.34 -19.40
CA ARG A 340 11.28 -18.31 -17.94
C ARG A 340 11.71 -19.65 -17.39
N THR A 341 11.84 -19.72 -16.08
CA THR A 341 12.08 -20.97 -15.37
C THR A 341 11.19 -20.99 -14.14
N ALA A 342 10.78 -22.19 -13.71
CA ALA A 342 10.07 -22.38 -12.45
C ALA A 342 10.75 -23.49 -11.65
N ARG A 343 10.41 -23.59 -10.36
CA ARG A 343 10.83 -24.70 -9.50
C ARG A 343 9.81 -24.92 -8.40
N LYS A 344 9.37 -26.17 -8.22
CA LYS A 344 8.63 -26.56 -7.01
C LYS A 344 9.56 -26.47 -5.78
N ILE A 345 9.14 -25.75 -4.76
CA ILE A 345 9.90 -25.56 -3.51
C ILE A 345 9.38 -26.53 -2.45
N MET A 346 8.06 -26.55 -2.24
CA MET A 346 7.41 -27.35 -1.22
C MET A 346 5.99 -27.72 -1.69
N GLN A 347 5.49 -28.88 -1.25
CA GLN A 347 4.10 -29.30 -1.46
C GLN A 347 3.60 -29.98 -0.19
N GLY A 348 2.37 -29.69 0.22
CA GLY A 348 1.78 -30.28 1.42
C GLY A 348 0.44 -29.67 1.77
N MET A 349 0.04 -29.82 3.03
CA MET A 349 -1.14 -29.18 3.61
C MET A 349 -0.75 -27.88 4.29
N LEU A 350 -1.44 -26.80 3.94
CA LEU A 350 -1.33 -25.50 4.58
C LEU A 350 -2.46 -25.33 5.60
N HIS A 351 -2.08 -25.06 6.84
CA HIS A 351 -3.03 -24.80 7.92
C HIS A 351 -3.28 -23.29 8.00
N LEU A 352 -4.51 -22.89 7.73
CA LEU A 352 -4.96 -21.52 7.79
C LEU A 352 -5.52 -21.21 9.18
N PRO A 353 -5.11 -20.08 9.78
CA PRO A 353 -5.56 -19.74 11.11
C PRO A 353 -7.04 -19.31 11.09
N GLY A 354 -7.82 -19.77 12.07
CA GLY A 354 -9.27 -19.57 12.08
C GLY A 354 -9.72 -18.10 12.12
N TYR A 355 -8.86 -17.19 12.57
CA TYR A 355 -9.14 -15.74 12.67
C TYR A 355 -9.24 -15.04 11.30
N VAL A 356 -8.87 -15.70 10.20
CA VAL A 356 -8.99 -15.10 8.86
C VAL A 356 -10.39 -15.27 8.29
N PHE A 357 -11.17 -16.23 8.75
CA PHE A 357 -12.53 -16.48 8.27
C PHE A 357 -13.56 -15.77 9.15
N PRO A 358 -14.59 -15.12 8.56
CA PRO A 358 -15.69 -14.60 9.34
C PRO A 358 -16.42 -15.74 10.10
N PRO A 359 -16.96 -15.49 11.30
CA PRO A 359 -17.72 -16.50 12.03
C PRO A 359 -18.96 -16.92 11.20
N ALA A 360 -19.18 -18.23 11.05
CA ALA A 360 -20.31 -18.75 10.30
C ALA A 360 -21.65 -18.25 10.90
N ALA A 361 -22.48 -17.62 10.07
CA ALA A 361 -23.83 -17.22 10.46
C ALA A 361 -24.64 -18.47 10.83
N ALA A 362 -25.16 -18.52 12.05
CA ALA A 362 -26.01 -19.61 12.51
C ALA A 362 -27.30 -19.66 11.66
N VAL A 363 -27.53 -20.76 10.95
CA VAL A 363 -28.76 -21.02 10.20
C VAL A 363 -29.91 -21.24 11.19
N PRO A 364 -31.03 -20.50 11.11
CA PRO A 364 -32.16 -20.69 12.01
C PRO A 364 -33.06 -21.83 11.52
N GLY A 365 -33.22 -22.89 12.33
CA GLY A 365 -34.13 -23.99 12.00
C GLY A 365 -34.47 -24.90 13.17
N SER A 366 -35.55 -24.60 13.88
CA SER A 366 -36.56 -25.52 14.46
C SER A 366 -37.27 -24.84 15.65
N VAL A 367 -38.61 -24.88 15.63
CA VAL A 367 -39.54 -24.10 16.45
C VAL A 367 -39.97 -24.86 17.70
N ALA A 368 -39.89 -24.21 18.88
CA ALA A 368 -40.91 -24.14 19.97
C ALA A 368 -40.26 -23.82 21.35
N PRO A 369 -41.01 -23.28 22.34
CA PRO A 369 -41.90 -22.13 22.34
C PRO A 369 -41.37 -21.00 23.25
N SER A 370 -42.09 -19.87 23.25
CA SER A 370 -41.82 -18.61 23.96
C SER A 370 -41.48 -18.71 25.46
N ALA A 371 -40.45 -17.98 25.90
CA ALA A 371 -40.51 -17.12 27.08
C ALA A 371 -39.31 -16.16 27.16
N SER A 372 -39.60 -14.91 27.54
CA SER A 372 -38.71 -13.94 28.19
C SER A 372 -37.66 -13.20 27.35
N SER A 373 -37.82 -11.88 27.29
CA SER A 373 -36.79 -10.91 26.90
C SER A 373 -35.55 -11.05 27.79
N ALA A 374 -34.54 -11.76 27.33
CA ALA A 374 -33.20 -11.67 27.90
C ALA A 374 -32.40 -10.65 27.08
N VAL A 375 -31.91 -9.62 27.77
CA VAL A 375 -30.81 -8.77 27.32
C VAL A 375 -29.76 -9.68 26.69
N ARG A 376 -29.49 -9.55 25.39
CA ARG A 376 -28.35 -10.23 24.78
C ARG A 376 -27.10 -9.67 25.48
N ASN A 377 -26.43 -10.51 26.27
CA ASN A 377 -25.24 -10.11 27.02
C ASN A 377 -24.15 -9.67 26.02
N PHE A 378 -23.72 -8.41 26.11
CA PHE A 378 -22.58 -7.89 25.36
C PHE A 378 -21.28 -8.16 26.15
N PRO A 379 -20.15 -8.47 25.48
CA PRO A 379 -20.01 -8.72 24.04
C PRO A 379 -20.26 -10.18 23.63
N GLN A 380 -20.77 -10.37 22.40
CA GLN A 380 -21.21 -11.67 21.89
C GLN A 380 -20.13 -12.41 21.08
N HIS A 381 -19.24 -11.65 20.45
CA HIS A 381 -18.11 -12.14 19.67
C HIS A 381 -16.93 -11.17 19.79
N GLU A 382 -15.87 -11.38 19.03
CA GLU A 382 -14.72 -10.48 19.03
C GLU A 382 -15.11 -9.04 18.66
N LEU A 383 -14.37 -8.10 19.23
CA LEU A 383 -14.49 -6.67 18.95
C LEU A 383 -13.30 -6.25 18.09
N HIS A 384 -13.53 -5.28 17.21
CA HIS A 384 -12.53 -4.67 16.35
C HIS A 384 -12.31 -3.21 16.79
N ILE A 385 -11.06 -2.83 17.02
CA ILE A 385 -10.64 -1.43 17.14
C ILE A 385 -10.02 -1.03 15.80
N ILE A 386 -10.72 -0.19 15.07
CA ILE A 386 -10.27 0.38 13.81
C ILE A 386 -9.36 1.57 14.10
N VAL A 387 -8.10 1.46 13.68
CA VAL A 387 -7.07 2.48 13.87
C VAL A 387 -6.88 3.25 12.56
N PRO A 388 -7.00 4.58 12.54
CA PRO A 388 -7.02 5.41 11.33
C PRO A 388 -5.64 5.64 10.69
N THR A 389 -4.61 4.92 11.14
CA THR A 389 -3.21 5.08 10.71
C THR A 389 -2.60 3.74 10.38
N SER A 390 -1.50 3.75 9.62
CA SER A 390 -0.72 2.55 9.29
C SER A 390 -0.27 1.81 10.56
N ALA A 391 -0.15 0.48 10.45
CA ALA A 391 0.36 -0.37 11.52
C ALA A 391 1.80 0.01 11.90
N GLY A 392 2.17 -0.23 13.16
CA GLY A 392 3.49 0.12 13.70
C GLY A 392 3.70 1.60 14.05
N GLY A 393 2.70 2.46 13.83
CA GLY A 393 2.68 3.84 14.32
C GLY A 393 2.14 3.97 15.74
N GLY A 394 2.22 5.17 16.33
CA GLY A 394 1.86 5.35 17.74
C GLY A 394 0.43 5.02 18.11
N ASN A 395 -0.55 5.35 17.25
CA ASN A 395 -1.94 4.99 17.48
C ASN A 395 -2.13 3.46 17.51
N ASP A 396 -1.43 2.73 16.65
CA ASP A 396 -1.46 1.26 16.61
C ASP A 396 -0.85 0.66 17.89
N THR A 397 0.31 1.17 18.32
CA THR A 397 0.96 0.74 19.56
C THR A 397 0.09 1.01 20.80
N MET A 398 -0.55 2.18 20.87
CA MET A 398 -1.49 2.51 21.95
C MET A 398 -2.71 1.59 21.92
N ALA A 399 -3.33 1.40 20.75
CA ALA A 399 -4.47 0.50 20.60
C ALA A 399 -4.13 -0.93 21.05
N ARG A 400 -3.01 -1.49 20.56
CA ARG A 400 -2.54 -2.83 20.95
C ARG A 400 -2.22 -2.94 22.43
N THR A 401 -1.72 -1.86 23.04
CA THR A 401 -1.47 -1.83 24.48
C THR A 401 -2.76 -1.93 25.28
N LEU A 402 -3.83 -1.28 24.84
CA LEU A 402 -5.15 -1.37 25.45
C LEU A 402 -5.79 -2.75 25.22
N THR A 403 -5.76 -3.28 23.99
CA THR A 403 -6.43 -4.54 23.66
C THR A 403 -5.92 -5.73 24.47
N ARG A 404 -4.64 -5.75 24.83
CA ARG A 404 -4.04 -6.79 25.70
C ARG A 404 -4.77 -6.98 27.03
N LYS A 405 -5.32 -5.91 27.62
CA LYS A 405 -6.07 -5.99 28.89
C LYS A 405 -7.58 -5.88 28.71
N LEU A 406 -8.04 -5.14 27.69
CA LEU A 406 -9.46 -5.01 27.39
C LEU A 406 -10.10 -6.35 27.00
N GLY A 407 -9.44 -7.17 26.18
CA GLY A 407 -9.98 -8.46 25.74
C GLY A 407 -10.34 -9.39 26.89
N PRO A 408 -9.39 -9.73 27.78
CA PRO A 408 -9.67 -10.53 28.98
C PRO A 408 -10.76 -9.94 29.88
N LEU A 409 -10.81 -8.61 30.01
CA LEU A 409 -11.79 -7.93 30.86
C LEU A 409 -13.21 -7.98 30.28
N LEU A 410 -13.33 -7.90 28.96
CA LEU A 410 -14.59 -7.99 28.23
C LEU A 410 -15.01 -9.44 27.92
N GLY A 411 -14.13 -10.41 28.17
CA GLY A 411 -14.38 -11.83 27.93
C GLY A 411 -14.41 -12.21 26.44
N GLN A 412 -13.95 -11.33 25.55
CA GLN A 412 -13.92 -11.55 24.10
C GLN A 412 -12.59 -11.03 23.52
N PRO A 413 -12.09 -11.63 22.42
CA PRO A 413 -10.91 -11.10 21.73
C PRO A 413 -11.13 -9.65 21.25
N LEU A 414 -10.08 -8.84 21.33
CA LEU A 414 -10.04 -7.52 20.71
C LEU A 414 -8.97 -7.49 19.61
N VAL A 415 -9.42 -7.28 18.37
CA VAL A 415 -8.57 -7.22 17.18
C VAL A 415 -8.32 -5.76 16.80
N VAL A 416 -7.07 -5.41 16.54
CA VAL A 416 -6.71 -4.09 15.99
C VAL A 416 -6.65 -4.19 14.47
N ASP A 417 -7.45 -3.38 13.78
CA ASP A 417 -7.51 -3.27 12.31
C ASP A 417 -7.04 -1.87 11.87
N ASN A 418 -5.93 -1.79 11.14
CA ASN A 418 -5.35 -0.54 10.68
C ASN A 418 -5.89 -0.15 9.30
N ARG A 419 -6.66 0.94 9.25
CA ARG A 419 -7.21 1.50 8.00
C ARG A 419 -6.68 2.90 7.77
N ALA A 420 -5.52 2.97 7.14
CA ALA A 420 -4.86 4.22 6.80
C ALA A 420 -5.45 4.86 5.53
N GLY A 421 -5.32 6.19 5.42
CA GLY A 421 -5.68 6.96 4.23
C GLY A 421 -6.61 8.13 4.55
N ALA A 422 -6.55 9.17 3.71
CA ALA A 422 -7.31 10.42 3.86
C ALA A 422 -7.27 10.99 5.31
N ASN A 423 -6.10 10.95 5.95
CA ASN A 423 -5.88 11.43 7.33
C ASN A 423 -6.81 10.79 8.38
N GLY A 424 -7.29 9.58 8.10
CA GLY A 424 -8.18 8.81 8.98
C GLY A 424 -9.66 8.85 8.59
N SER A 425 -10.04 9.61 7.57
CA SER A 425 -11.44 9.68 7.14
C SER A 425 -11.97 8.33 6.63
N ILE A 426 -11.13 7.50 5.98
CA ILE A 426 -11.54 6.15 5.54
C ILE A 426 -11.96 5.28 6.72
N ALA A 427 -11.21 5.32 7.82
CA ALA A 427 -11.53 4.58 9.04
C ALA A 427 -12.79 5.13 9.71
N ALA A 428 -12.93 6.46 9.75
CA ALA A 428 -14.11 7.11 10.32
C ALA A 428 -15.38 6.75 9.56
N GLU A 429 -15.39 6.86 8.23
CA GLU A 429 -16.51 6.46 7.37
C GLU A 429 -16.90 5.00 7.57
N TYR A 430 -15.90 4.11 7.66
CA TYR A 430 -16.14 2.70 7.90
C TYR A 430 -16.82 2.43 9.24
N VAL A 431 -16.34 3.05 10.33
CA VAL A 431 -16.94 2.85 11.66
C VAL A 431 -18.30 3.53 11.76
N ALA A 432 -18.47 4.73 11.21
CA ALA A 432 -19.75 5.43 11.16
C ALA A 432 -20.85 4.58 10.48
N ALA A 433 -20.48 3.80 9.45
CA ALA A 433 -21.38 2.91 8.74
C ALA A 433 -21.54 1.51 9.38
N ALA A 434 -20.80 1.19 10.44
CA ALA A 434 -20.84 -0.13 11.07
C ALA A 434 -22.12 -0.36 11.88
N GLU A 435 -22.44 -1.63 12.11
CA GLU A 435 -23.55 -2.01 12.98
C GLU A 435 -23.37 -1.39 14.38
N PRO A 436 -24.39 -0.71 14.92
CA PRO A 436 -24.29 0.01 16.18
C PRO A 436 -24.45 -0.94 17.38
N ASP A 437 -23.69 -2.02 17.42
CA ASP A 437 -23.78 -3.07 18.45
C ASP A 437 -22.60 -3.04 19.45
N GLY A 438 -21.59 -2.20 19.19
CA GLY A 438 -20.40 -2.02 20.01
C GLY A 438 -19.25 -2.98 19.72
N HIS A 439 -19.35 -3.84 18.69
CA HIS A 439 -18.25 -4.72 18.28
C HIS A 439 -17.29 -4.07 17.29
N THR A 440 -17.67 -2.98 16.61
CA THR A 440 -16.74 -2.17 15.81
C THR A 440 -16.54 -0.83 16.49
N LEU A 441 -15.31 -0.56 16.91
CA LEU A 441 -14.93 0.65 17.63
C LEU A 441 -13.88 1.42 16.84
N MET A 442 -13.89 2.74 16.94
CA MET A 442 -12.88 3.60 16.35
C MET A 442 -11.88 4.04 17.40
N PHE A 443 -10.59 3.87 17.11
CA PHE A 443 -9.53 4.60 17.78
C PHE A 443 -9.48 6.01 17.17
N GLY A 444 -10.23 6.94 17.76
CA GLY A 444 -10.26 8.33 17.32
C GLY A 444 -9.09 9.13 17.87
N TYR A 445 -8.76 10.20 17.17
CA TYR A 445 -7.74 11.15 17.60
C TYR A 445 -8.07 12.54 17.04
N ILE A 446 -7.31 13.53 17.48
CA ILE A 446 -7.56 14.94 17.17
C ILE A 446 -7.77 15.27 15.68
N ALA A 447 -7.11 14.57 14.75
CA ALA A 447 -7.32 14.86 13.33
C ALA A 447 -8.68 14.37 12.82
N THR A 448 -9.14 13.16 13.22
CA THR A 448 -10.41 12.61 12.70
C THR A 448 -11.64 13.32 13.24
N HIS A 449 -11.57 13.85 14.47
CA HIS A 449 -12.76 14.41 15.14
C HIS A 449 -12.67 15.92 15.40
N GLY A 450 -11.50 16.54 15.23
CA GLY A 450 -11.30 17.98 15.41
C GLY A 450 -10.83 18.69 14.15
N ILE A 451 -9.64 18.34 13.65
CA ILE A 451 -8.97 19.09 12.58
C ILE A 451 -9.62 18.88 11.21
N ASN A 452 -9.81 17.62 10.77
CA ASN A 452 -10.36 17.33 9.45
C ASN A 452 -11.76 17.94 9.25
N PRO A 453 -12.70 17.85 10.22
CA PRO A 453 -14.02 18.47 10.08
C PRO A 453 -13.97 20.00 9.96
N ALA A 454 -12.96 20.65 10.55
CA ALA A 454 -12.78 22.10 10.44
C ALA A 454 -12.16 22.55 9.11
N LEU A 455 -11.42 21.66 8.43
CA LEU A 455 -10.68 21.98 7.20
C LEU A 455 -11.45 21.67 5.91
N GLN A 456 -12.33 20.67 5.93
CA GLN A 456 -12.99 20.16 4.73
C GLN A 456 -14.34 19.52 5.04
N LYS A 457 -15.19 19.40 4.01
CA LYS A 457 -16.43 18.62 4.10
C LYS A 457 -16.11 17.13 4.10
N LEU A 458 -16.64 16.40 5.07
CA LEU A 458 -16.41 14.97 5.25
C LEU A 458 -17.67 14.17 4.92
N ARG A 459 -17.50 12.86 4.71
CA ARG A 459 -18.61 11.89 4.52
C ARG A 459 -19.11 11.30 5.83
N TYR A 460 -18.65 11.83 6.95
CA TYR A 460 -19.12 11.51 8.30
C TYR A 460 -19.20 12.79 9.11
N ASP A 461 -20.07 12.81 10.10
CA ASP A 461 -20.13 13.84 11.13
C ASP A 461 -19.32 13.37 12.37
N PRO A 462 -18.32 14.13 12.84
CA PRO A 462 -17.44 13.72 13.94
C PRO A 462 -18.15 13.60 15.29
N VAL A 463 -19.37 14.15 15.43
CA VAL A 463 -20.16 14.11 16.67
C VAL A 463 -21.40 13.26 16.48
N ALA A 464 -22.17 13.49 15.41
CA ALA A 464 -23.47 12.85 15.22
C ALA A 464 -23.38 11.38 14.78
N ASP A 465 -22.30 10.97 14.11
CA ASP A 465 -22.13 9.59 13.64
C ASP A 465 -21.40 8.67 14.63
N PHE A 466 -20.99 9.21 15.79
CA PHE A 466 -20.23 8.48 16.81
C PHE A 466 -20.84 8.58 18.21
N SER A 467 -20.78 7.47 18.95
CA SER A 467 -21.04 7.39 20.38
C SER A 467 -19.71 7.42 21.14
N PRO A 468 -19.43 8.46 21.94
CA PRO A 468 -18.20 8.55 22.73
C PRO A 468 -18.08 7.40 23.73
N VAL A 469 -16.97 6.65 23.71
CA VAL A 469 -16.70 5.61 24.72
C VAL A 469 -15.85 6.18 25.84
N GLY A 470 -14.74 6.85 25.54
CA GLY A 470 -13.91 7.48 26.57
C GLY A 470 -12.55 7.94 26.04
N LEU A 471 -12.00 8.95 26.71
CA LEU A 471 -10.66 9.45 26.46
C LEU A 471 -9.62 8.40 26.86
N ILE A 472 -8.58 8.27 26.05
CA ILE A 472 -7.43 7.39 26.32
C ILE A 472 -6.30 8.20 26.95
N GLY A 473 -6.02 9.37 26.38
CA GLY A 473 -4.94 10.22 26.88
C GLY A 473 -4.47 11.25 25.87
N TYR A 474 -3.35 11.89 26.22
CA TYR A 474 -2.72 12.95 25.46
C TYR A 474 -1.26 12.62 25.16
N SER A 475 -0.74 13.06 24.03
CA SER A 475 0.69 13.14 23.78
C SER A 475 1.09 14.59 23.47
N PRO A 476 2.04 15.17 24.23
CA PRO A 476 2.52 16.52 23.98
C PRO A 476 3.17 16.65 22.60
N THR A 477 3.05 17.81 21.96
CA THR A 477 3.75 18.10 20.70
C THR A 477 5.07 18.82 20.97
N LEU A 478 6.11 18.48 20.22
CA LEU A 478 7.45 19.06 20.33
C LEU A 478 7.86 19.70 19.01
N LEU A 479 8.64 20.77 19.04
CA LEU A 479 9.44 21.22 17.89
C LEU A 479 10.77 20.47 17.91
N VAL A 480 11.02 19.62 16.91
CA VAL A 480 12.25 18.84 16.80
C VAL A 480 13.01 19.13 15.52
N VAL A 481 14.34 18.98 15.59
CA VAL A 481 15.27 19.16 14.48
C VAL A 481 16.31 18.03 14.44
N PRO A 482 16.95 17.75 13.29
CA PRO A 482 18.08 16.82 13.20
C PRO A 482 19.19 17.24 14.17
N ALA A 483 19.81 16.28 14.86
CA ALA A 483 20.88 16.58 15.81
C ALA A 483 22.11 17.25 15.17
N ALA A 484 22.34 17.02 13.88
CA ALA A 484 23.42 17.63 13.12
C ALA A 484 23.12 19.09 12.67
N LEU A 485 21.88 19.56 12.78
CA LEU A 485 21.53 20.94 12.45
C LEU A 485 22.19 21.88 13.49
N PRO A 486 22.94 22.92 13.08
CA PRO A 486 23.70 23.77 13.98
C PRO A 486 22.81 24.84 14.65
N VAL A 487 21.77 24.38 15.34
CA VAL A 487 20.83 25.18 16.13
C VAL A 487 20.63 24.49 17.47
N ASP A 488 20.55 25.28 18.53
CA ASP A 488 20.42 24.78 19.91
C ASP A 488 19.20 25.34 20.64
N ASP A 489 18.51 26.32 20.03
CA ASP A 489 17.30 26.93 20.55
C ASP A 489 16.37 27.42 19.41
N VAL A 490 15.16 27.84 19.77
CA VAL A 490 14.17 28.33 18.79
C VAL A 490 14.65 29.61 18.10
N ALA A 491 15.38 30.48 18.80
CA ALA A 491 15.85 31.75 18.25
C ALA A 491 16.91 31.55 17.15
N SER A 492 17.84 30.62 17.33
CA SER A 492 18.84 30.21 16.35
C SER A 492 18.19 29.49 15.17
N LEU A 493 17.16 28.66 15.39
CA LEU A 493 16.37 28.10 14.30
C LEU A 493 15.66 29.19 13.50
N VAL A 494 14.93 30.12 14.13
CA VAL A 494 14.23 31.19 13.40
C VAL A 494 15.20 32.05 12.59
N ARG A 495 16.39 32.33 13.13
CA ARG A 495 17.44 33.04 12.40
C ARG A 495 17.91 32.25 11.18
N LEU A 496 18.22 30.96 11.36
CA LEU A 496 18.60 30.07 10.26
C LEU A 496 17.52 30.03 9.17
N LEU A 497 16.24 29.95 9.54
CA LEU A 497 15.13 29.90 8.61
C LEU A 497 14.95 31.21 7.82
N ARG A 498 15.26 32.37 8.42
CA ARG A 498 15.18 33.68 7.74
C ARG A 498 16.36 33.94 6.83
N ASP A 499 17.55 33.50 7.24
CA ASP A 499 18.81 33.74 6.52
C ASP A 499 19.03 32.72 5.38
N ALA A 500 18.24 31.64 5.36
CA ALA A 500 18.36 30.60 4.34
C ALA A 500 18.08 31.16 2.93
N PRO A 501 18.94 30.88 1.93
CA PRO A 501 18.77 31.38 0.56
C PRO A 501 17.54 30.80 -0.15
N ALA A 502 17.01 29.69 0.35
CA ALA A 502 15.74 29.10 -0.07
C ALA A 502 14.98 28.59 1.17
N PRO A 503 13.63 28.55 1.14
CA PRO A 503 12.84 28.01 2.24
C PRO A 503 13.27 26.59 2.61
N MET A 504 13.58 26.37 3.89
CA MET A 504 13.84 25.02 4.41
C MET A 504 12.53 24.23 4.53
N ALA A 505 12.62 22.91 4.63
CA ALA A 505 11.44 22.05 4.69
C ALA A 505 11.03 21.69 6.13
N TYR A 506 9.72 21.57 6.37
CA TYR A 506 9.18 20.89 7.55
C TYR A 506 8.46 19.60 7.14
N ALA A 507 8.50 18.59 8.01
CA ALA A 507 7.85 17.32 7.76
C ALA A 507 6.40 17.34 8.26
N SER A 508 5.48 16.98 7.39
CA SER A 508 4.05 16.84 7.64
C SER A 508 3.67 15.37 7.63
N ALA A 509 2.87 14.93 8.61
CA ALA A 509 2.33 13.58 8.64
C ALA A 509 1.07 13.41 7.75
N GLY A 510 0.80 14.40 6.90
CA GLY A 510 -0.42 14.52 6.11
C GLY A 510 -1.11 15.85 6.37
N GLU A 511 -1.87 16.31 5.38
CA GLU A 511 -2.65 17.53 5.50
C GLU A 511 -3.71 17.41 6.61
N GLY A 512 -4.05 18.51 7.29
CA GLY A 512 -4.95 18.45 8.45
C GLY A 512 -4.46 17.65 9.67
N THR A 513 -3.16 17.39 9.78
CA THR A 513 -2.57 16.79 11.00
C THR A 513 -1.95 17.85 11.91
N VAL A 514 -1.68 17.51 13.17
CA VAL A 514 -1.01 18.42 14.12
C VAL A 514 0.38 18.87 13.64
N PRO A 515 1.26 17.99 13.09
CA PRO A 515 2.54 18.44 12.55
C PRO A 515 2.42 19.54 11.50
N HIS A 516 1.39 19.44 10.63
CA HIS A 516 1.09 20.46 9.63
C HIS A 516 0.63 21.76 10.28
N LEU A 517 -0.43 21.73 11.09
CA LEU A 517 -1.02 22.94 11.66
C LEU A 517 -0.07 23.66 12.63
N ALA A 518 0.73 22.91 13.40
CA ALA A 518 1.74 23.49 14.27
C ALA A 518 2.83 24.22 13.48
N ALA A 519 3.25 23.68 12.34
CA ALA A 519 4.21 24.33 11.45
C ALA A 519 3.63 25.59 10.79
N GLU A 520 2.37 25.57 10.37
CA GLU A 520 1.69 26.75 9.80
C GLU A 520 1.55 27.87 10.84
N LEU A 521 1.12 27.54 12.06
CA LEU A 521 1.08 28.51 13.16
C LEU A 521 2.48 29.03 13.51
N PHE A 522 3.49 28.16 13.52
CA PHE A 522 4.87 28.57 13.77
C PHE A 522 5.38 29.56 12.71
N GLN A 523 5.12 29.29 11.42
CA GLN A 523 5.45 30.22 10.34
C GLN A 523 4.76 31.57 10.52
N LEU A 524 3.46 31.56 10.83
CA LEU A 524 2.67 32.77 11.07
C LEU A 524 3.25 33.61 12.22
N GLN A 525 3.57 32.98 13.35
CA GLN A 525 4.05 33.67 14.56
C GLN A 525 5.50 34.14 14.44
N THR A 526 6.32 33.43 13.66
CA THR A 526 7.74 33.77 13.48
C THR A 526 8.00 34.61 12.22
N GLY A 527 7.02 34.76 11.35
CA GLY A 527 7.18 35.37 10.03
C GLY A 527 8.16 34.61 9.12
N THR A 528 8.40 33.32 9.39
CA THR A 528 9.26 32.47 8.56
C THR A 528 8.48 31.86 7.41
N ARG A 529 9.20 31.35 6.40
CA ARG A 529 8.62 30.60 5.28
C ARG A 529 9.32 29.27 5.16
N LEU A 530 8.54 28.20 5.15
CA LEU A 530 8.99 26.83 5.04
C LEU A 530 8.27 26.13 3.89
N THR A 531 8.93 25.14 3.31
CA THR A 531 8.29 24.22 2.35
C THR A 531 7.74 23.01 3.08
N ARG A 532 6.47 22.68 2.84
CA ARG A 532 5.87 21.46 3.39
C ARG A 532 6.38 20.24 2.63
N ALA A 533 6.89 19.25 3.35
CA ALA A 533 7.16 17.90 2.83
C ALA A 533 6.13 16.92 3.43
N ASP A 534 5.26 16.36 2.59
CA ASP A 534 4.22 15.43 3.03
C ASP A 534 4.68 13.99 3.03
N PHE A 535 4.26 13.29 4.08
CA PHE A 535 4.50 11.87 4.26
C PHE A 535 3.18 11.15 4.52
N SER A 536 3.16 9.85 4.27
CA SER A 536 2.01 8.97 4.54
C SER A 536 1.72 8.76 6.04
N GLY A 537 2.51 9.37 6.93
CA GLY A 537 2.29 9.34 8.37
C GLY A 537 3.49 9.87 9.16
N ALA A 538 3.35 9.95 10.49
CA ALA A 538 4.35 10.54 11.37
C ALA A 538 5.65 9.71 11.47
N GLY A 539 5.56 8.39 11.28
CA GLY A 539 6.70 7.46 11.31
C GLY A 539 7.75 7.73 10.22
N PRO A 540 7.39 7.68 8.92
CA PRO A 540 8.33 8.04 7.85
C PRO A 540 8.77 9.51 7.93
N ALA A 541 7.86 10.44 8.28
CA ALA A 541 8.18 11.86 8.43
C ALA A 541 9.33 12.10 9.42
N ILE A 542 9.24 11.52 10.63
CA ILE A 542 10.26 11.75 11.65
C ILE A 542 11.59 11.06 11.33
N ALA A 543 11.55 9.96 10.58
CA ALA A 543 12.76 9.26 10.15
C ALA A 543 13.60 10.14 9.22
N ASP A 544 12.95 10.82 8.28
CA ASP A 544 13.62 11.73 7.33
C ASP A 544 14.17 12.98 8.02
N VAL A 545 13.45 13.50 9.03
CA VAL A 545 13.98 14.56 9.89
C VAL A 545 15.20 14.07 10.67
N ALA A 546 15.14 12.87 11.25
CA ALA A 546 16.28 12.29 11.98
C ALA A 546 17.50 12.02 11.10
N ASN A 547 17.28 11.79 9.80
CA ASN A 547 18.34 11.61 8.80
C ASN A 547 18.82 12.94 8.18
N GLY A 548 18.22 14.08 8.56
CA GLY A 548 18.60 15.41 8.05
C GLY A 548 18.06 15.75 6.66
N LEU A 549 17.17 14.91 6.10
CA LEU A 549 16.54 15.16 4.80
C LEU A 549 15.52 16.30 4.89
N VAL A 550 14.87 16.45 6.05
CA VAL A 550 13.94 17.54 6.37
C VAL A 550 14.37 18.22 7.67
N GLN A 551 14.23 19.54 7.77
CA GLN A 551 14.93 20.32 8.79
C GLN A 551 14.20 20.41 10.13
N LEU A 552 12.87 20.30 10.12
CA LEU A 552 12.10 20.32 11.37
C LEU A 552 10.78 19.56 11.24
N MET A 553 10.20 19.24 12.39
CA MET A 553 8.87 18.65 12.49
C MET A 553 8.24 19.02 13.83
N PHE A 554 6.90 18.99 13.88
CA PHE A 554 6.12 19.09 15.10
C PHE A 554 5.46 17.75 15.49
N PRO A 555 6.22 16.68 15.83
CA PRO A 555 5.64 15.38 16.19
C PRO A 555 5.06 15.37 17.61
N SER A 556 4.30 14.32 17.94
CA SER A 556 4.10 13.94 19.35
C SER A 556 5.43 13.57 20.00
N LEU A 557 5.49 13.72 21.32
CA LEU A 557 6.51 13.11 22.16
C LEU A 557 6.57 11.62 21.87
N PHE A 558 5.44 10.95 21.68
CA PHE A 558 5.41 9.53 21.34
C PHE A 558 6.28 9.20 20.12
N THR A 559 6.05 9.91 19.01
CA THR A 559 6.80 9.68 17.78
C THR A 559 8.27 10.10 17.93
N ALA A 560 8.56 11.17 18.66
CA ALA A 560 9.91 11.71 18.83
C ALA A 560 10.80 10.93 19.81
N LEU A 561 10.22 10.34 20.85
CA LEU A 561 10.96 9.83 22.01
C LEU A 561 12.07 8.81 21.65
N PRO A 562 11.87 7.84 20.73
CA PRO A 562 12.96 6.92 20.32
C PRO A 562 14.16 7.64 19.69
N TYR A 563 13.90 8.71 18.93
CA TYR A 563 14.92 9.48 18.23
C TYR A 563 15.63 10.49 19.14
N LEU A 564 14.91 11.04 20.11
CA LEU A 564 15.49 11.86 21.18
C LEU A 564 16.40 11.01 22.08
N ARG A 565 15.96 9.80 22.47
CA ARG A 565 16.77 8.86 23.27
C ARG A 565 18.04 8.41 22.54
N SER A 566 17.94 8.17 21.23
CA SER A 566 19.10 7.82 20.39
C SER A 566 19.94 9.03 19.94
N LYS A 567 19.60 10.25 20.40
CA LYS A 567 20.28 11.51 20.08
C LYS A 567 20.39 11.81 18.59
N ARG A 568 19.49 11.27 17.77
CA ARG A 568 19.38 11.62 16.33
C ARG A 568 18.57 12.88 16.10
N LEU A 569 17.70 13.23 17.06
CA LEU A 569 16.97 14.49 17.10
C LEU A 569 17.31 15.28 18.34
N LYS A 570 17.14 16.60 18.24
CA LYS A 570 17.07 17.53 19.38
C LYS A 570 15.66 18.11 19.46
N ALA A 571 15.11 18.21 20.67
CA ALA A 571 13.88 18.96 20.92
C ALA A 571 14.24 20.40 21.32
N LEU A 572 13.73 21.38 20.58
CA LEU A 572 14.03 22.80 20.83
C LEU A 572 12.97 23.46 21.72
N ALA A 573 11.72 23.03 21.59
CA ALA A 573 10.62 23.54 22.41
C ALA A 573 9.45 22.56 22.48
N VAL A 574 8.63 22.72 23.52
CA VAL A 574 7.31 22.11 23.66
C VAL A 574 6.27 23.02 23.02
N ALA A 575 5.48 22.49 22.09
CA ALA A 575 4.35 23.21 21.49
C ALA A 575 3.10 23.07 22.37
N GLY A 576 3.24 23.40 23.66
CA GLY A 576 2.20 23.27 24.68
C GLY A 576 2.27 24.43 25.68
N THR A 577 1.33 24.44 26.64
CA THR A 577 1.23 25.52 27.64
C THR A 577 2.24 25.39 28.78
N GLU A 578 2.83 24.20 28.96
CA GLU A 578 3.76 23.89 30.04
C GLU A 578 4.90 23.01 29.57
N ARG A 579 6.02 23.02 30.31
CA ARG A 579 7.17 22.14 30.07
C ARG A 579 6.84 20.70 30.43
N LEU A 580 7.55 19.75 29.84
CA LEU A 580 7.34 18.34 30.12
C LEU A 580 8.22 17.88 31.27
N ALA A 581 7.63 17.15 32.22
CA ALA A 581 8.39 16.54 33.32
C ALA A 581 9.51 15.60 32.82
N ALA A 582 9.32 14.97 31.66
CA ALA A 582 10.32 14.12 31.02
C ALA A 582 11.50 14.89 30.40
N CYS A 583 11.34 16.20 30.16
CA CYS A 583 12.35 17.08 29.54
C CYS A 583 12.25 18.50 30.15
N PRO A 584 12.57 18.69 31.44
CA PRO A 584 12.32 19.95 32.14
C PRO A 584 13.17 21.12 31.61
N ASP A 585 14.29 20.82 30.96
CA ASP A 585 15.18 21.82 30.37
C ASP A 585 14.68 22.35 29.01
N VAL A 586 13.74 21.66 28.36
CA VAL A 586 13.16 22.09 27.08
C VAL A 586 12.07 23.13 27.36
N PRO A 587 12.22 24.38 26.89
CA PRO A 587 11.23 25.43 27.12
C PRO A 587 9.95 25.18 26.32
N THR A 588 8.87 25.89 26.65
CA THR A 588 7.73 25.97 25.73
C THR A 588 8.02 26.94 24.58
N LEU A 589 7.28 26.84 23.48
CA LEU A 589 7.39 27.83 22.38
C LEU A 589 7.09 29.25 22.87
N SER A 590 6.12 29.40 23.77
CA SER A 590 5.78 30.70 24.38
C SER A 590 6.95 31.27 25.20
N GLU A 591 7.58 30.45 26.05
CA GLU A 591 8.79 30.84 26.79
C GLU A 591 9.97 31.17 25.86
N ALA A 592 10.03 30.50 24.70
CA ALA A 592 11.03 30.74 23.67
C ALA A 592 10.70 31.93 22.73
N GLY A 593 9.65 32.71 23.03
CA GLY A 593 9.28 33.92 22.30
C GLY A 593 8.38 33.71 21.08
N VAL A 594 7.77 32.53 20.94
CA VAL A 594 6.82 32.17 19.87
C VAL A 594 5.46 31.80 20.50
N PRO A 595 4.64 32.78 20.91
CA PRO A 595 3.33 32.52 21.49
C PRO A 595 2.35 31.98 20.43
N GLY A 596 1.23 31.39 20.86
CA GLY A 596 0.13 31.00 19.96
C GLY A 596 0.29 29.66 19.23
N VAL A 597 1.39 28.92 19.45
CA VAL A 597 1.59 27.57 18.91
C VAL A 597 1.45 26.54 20.04
N ALA A 598 0.21 26.28 20.46
CA ALA A 598 -0.11 25.33 21.52
C ALA A 598 -1.04 24.22 20.98
N MET A 599 -0.48 23.03 20.80
CA MET A 599 -1.17 21.86 20.28
C MET A 599 -0.79 20.62 21.09
N THR A 600 -1.80 19.95 21.62
CA THR A 600 -1.63 18.66 22.28
C THR A 600 -2.45 17.64 21.51
N GLN A 601 -1.91 16.45 21.29
CA GLN A 601 -2.61 15.41 20.56
C GLN A 601 -3.41 14.56 21.55
N TRP A 602 -4.72 14.47 21.39
CA TRP A 602 -5.56 13.58 22.19
C TRP A 602 -5.98 12.34 21.41
N TYR A 603 -6.23 11.27 22.14
CA TYR A 603 -6.65 9.96 21.64
C TYR A 603 -7.85 9.47 22.44
N ALA A 604 -8.84 8.88 21.78
CA ALA A 604 -10.07 8.43 22.39
C ALA A 604 -10.66 7.21 21.67
N LEU A 605 -11.61 6.55 22.32
CA LEU A 605 -12.36 5.44 21.75
C LEU A 605 -13.80 5.87 21.47
N PHE A 606 -14.33 5.47 20.31
CA PHE A 606 -15.70 5.74 19.87
C PHE A 606 -16.36 4.46 19.37
N ALA A 607 -17.69 4.41 19.44
CA ALA A 607 -18.53 3.42 18.79
C ALA A 607 -19.45 4.14 17.76
N PRO A 608 -20.20 3.44 16.91
CA PRO A 608 -21.20 4.08 16.05
C PRO A 608 -22.29 4.80 16.86
N ALA A 609 -22.87 5.89 16.34
CA ALA A 609 -23.80 6.78 17.06
C ALA A 609 -24.93 6.09 17.82
N LYS A 610 -25.49 5.02 17.24
CA LYS A 610 -26.69 4.34 17.75
C LYS A 610 -26.35 3.20 18.73
N THR A 611 -25.09 3.04 19.12
CA THR A 611 -24.70 1.98 20.06
C THR A 611 -25.43 2.13 21.39
N PRO A 612 -26.10 1.08 21.90
CA PRO A 612 -26.85 1.17 23.14
C PRO A 612 -26.03 1.76 24.29
N HIS A 613 -26.65 2.64 25.08
CA HIS A 613 -25.96 3.29 26.20
C HIS A 613 -25.41 2.29 27.23
N SER A 614 -26.06 1.13 27.41
CA SER A 614 -25.57 0.06 28.27
C SER A 614 -24.24 -0.52 27.76
N VAL A 615 -24.13 -0.74 26.45
CA VAL A 615 -22.90 -1.23 25.79
C VAL A 615 -21.79 -0.18 25.89
N THR A 616 -22.09 1.08 25.54
CA THR A 616 -21.12 2.19 25.65
C THR A 616 -20.61 2.35 27.09
N ARG A 617 -21.48 2.21 28.10
CA ARG A 617 -21.11 2.26 29.52
C ARG A 617 -20.22 1.09 29.93
N GLN A 618 -20.52 -0.12 29.45
CA GLN A 618 -19.69 -1.30 29.72
C GLN A 618 -18.30 -1.14 29.09
N LEU A 619 -18.23 -0.67 27.85
CA LEU A 619 -16.98 -0.35 27.15
C LEU A 619 -16.19 0.74 27.87
N ASN A 620 -16.84 1.83 28.31
CA ASN A 620 -16.20 2.88 29.09
C ASN A 620 -15.65 2.36 30.41
N THR A 621 -16.43 1.56 31.13
CA THR A 621 -16.01 0.95 32.40
C THR A 621 -14.77 0.07 32.19
N ALA A 622 -14.77 -0.72 31.11
CA ALA A 622 -13.64 -1.55 30.72
C ALA A 622 -12.40 -0.73 30.37
N LEU A 623 -12.56 0.29 29.52
CA LEU A 623 -11.49 1.21 29.13
C LEU A 623 -10.88 1.90 30.35
N ASN A 624 -11.71 2.48 31.21
CA ASN A 624 -11.25 3.19 32.41
C ASN A 624 -10.55 2.26 33.41
N THR A 625 -10.96 0.99 33.49
CA THR A 625 -10.25 -0.02 34.29
C THR A 625 -8.86 -0.27 33.74
N VAL A 626 -8.74 -0.46 32.43
CA VAL A 626 -7.45 -0.68 31.75
C VAL A 626 -6.53 0.53 31.84
N LEU A 627 -7.07 1.74 31.70
CA LEU A 627 -6.29 2.98 31.79
C LEU A 627 -5.78 3.27 33.21
N ARG A 628 -6.47 2.77 34.25
CA ARG A 628 -6.02 2.88 35.65
C ARG A 628 -5.03 1.78 36.05
N ASP A 629 -4.82 0.79 35.20
CA ASP A 629 -3.83 -0.25 35.44
C ASP A 629 -2.42 0.36 35.41
N PRO A 630 -1.62 0.23 36.49
CA PRO A 630 -0.30 0.87 36.58
C PRO A 630 0.67 0.42 35.48
N GLU A 631 0.57 -0.82 35.00
CA GLU A 631 1.44 -1.35 33.95
C GLU A 631 1.11 -0.68 32.60
N VAL A 632 -0.19 -0.52 32.31
CA VAL A 632 -0.66 0.17 31.09
C VAL A 632 -0.28 1.64 31.14
N ALA A 633 -0.55 2.31 32.25
CA ALA A 633 -0.20 3.72 32.43
C ALA A 633 1.32 3.94 32.31
N ALA A 634 2.13 3.11 32.97
CA ALA A 634 3.58 3.19 32.88
C ALA A 634 4.10 2.91 31.47
N ARG A 635 3.52 1.93 30.75
CA ARG A 635 3.89 1.63 29.36
C ARG A 635 3.61 2.83 28.44
N MET A 636 2.41 3.40 28.52
CA MET A 636 2.03 4.57 27.72
C MET A 636 2.92 5.79 28.05
N GLN A 637 3.19 6.03 29.34
CA GLN A 637 4.07 7.12 29.77
C GLN A 637 5.52 6.92 29.31
N ALA A 638 6.05 5.69 29.40
CA ALA A 638 7.40 5.36 28.94
C ALA A 638 7.58 5.56 27.42
N GLU A 639 6.47 5.55 26.69
CA GLU A 639 6.38 5.81 25.26
C GLU A 639 5.94 7.24 24.94
N GLY A 640 5.72 8.14 25.92
CA GLY A 640 5.44 9.55 25.68
C GLY A 640 3.95 9.93 25.56
N ALA A 641 3.04 9.08 26.04
CA ALA A 641 1.61 9.36 26.16
C ALA A 641 1.17 9.39 27.64
N GLN A 642 0.44 10.42 28.02
CA GLN A 642 -0.17 10.57 29.33
C GLN A 642 -1.59 10.03 29.28
N VAL A 643 -1.85 8.98 30.08
CA VAL A 643 -3.19 8.40 30.19
C VAL A 643 -4.12 9.34 30.95
N GLN A 644 -5.33 9.51 30.43
CA GLN A 644 -6.41 10.21 31.14
C GLN A 644 -7.73 9.48 30.89
N THR A 645 -8.41 9.10 31.97
CA THR A 645 -9.76 8.54 31.91
C THR A 645 -10.79 9.64 31.75
N SER A 646 -11.90 9.33 31.07
CA SER A 646 -13.09 10.18 31.07
C SER A 646 -14.37 9.34 31.11
N THR A 647 -15.48 10.00 31.37
CA THR A 647 -16.82 9.49 31.05
C THR A 647 -17.12 9.74 29.55
N PRO A 648 -18.14 9.06 28.98
CA PRO A 648 -18.66 9.39 27.65
C PRO A 648 -19.08 10.85 27.51
N GLY A 649 -19.71 11.42 28.55
CA GLY A 649 -20.16 12.81 28.55
C GLY A 649 -19.00 13.80 28.51
N GLU A 650 -17.98 13.61 29.35
CA GLU A 650 -16.77 14.45 29.34
C GLU A 650 -16.04 14.41 27.98
N LEU A 651 -16.03 13.25 27.31
CA LEU A 651 -15.46 13.15 25.96
C LEU A 651 -16.35 13.87 24.92
N HIS A 652 -17.67 13.79 25.05
CA HIS A 652 -18.58 14.56 24.20
C HIS A 652 -18.35 16.07 24.34
N ASP A 653 -18.24 16.57 25.56
CA ASP A 653 -17.97 17.99 25.83
C ASP A 653 -16.62 18.43 25.26
N LEU A 654 -15.59 17.57 25.33
CA LEU A 654 -14.30 17.79 24.68
C LEU A 654 -14.45 17.92 23.15
N LEU A 655 -15.26 17.07 22.51
CA LEU A 655 -15.47 17.13 21.06
C LEU A 655 -16.10 18.46 20.63
N LEU A 656 -17.09 18.95 21.38
CA LEU A 656 -17.75 20.23 21.09
C LEU A 656 -16.76 21.40 21.22
N ALA A 657 -15.97 21.41 22.30
CA ALA A 657 -14.95 22.44 22.53
C ALA A 657 -13.83 22.41 21.47
N GLU A 658 -13.42 21.22 21.04
CA GLU A 658 -12.41 21.06 19.99
C GLU A 658 -12.95 21.56 18.63
N GLY A 659 -14.22 21.32 18.31
CA GLY A 659 -14.83 21.83 17.09
C GLY A 659 -14.74 23.36 16.97
N GLU A 660 -15.08 24.09 18.03
CA GLU A 660 -14.97 25.55 18.07
C GLU A 660 -13.51 26.01 17.94
N ARG A 661 -12.61 25.41 18.72
CA ARG A 661 -11.18 25.71 18.71
C ARG A 661 -10.56 25.51 17.32
N TRP A 662 -10.86 24.40 16.65
CA TRP A 662 -10.26 24.10 15.36
C TRP A 662 -10.79 24.99 14.24
N GLN A 663 -12.05 25.39 14.29
CA GLN A 663 -12.55 26.43 13.39
C GLN A 663 -11.80 27.76 13.56
N ASP A 664 -11.48 28.16 14.78
CA ASP A 664 -10.66 29.36 15.03
C ASP A 664 -9.24 29.23 14.50
N VAL A 665 -8.57 28.10 14.73
CA VAL A 665 -7.22 27.86 14.21
C VAL A 665 -7.20 27.89 12.69
N VAL A 666 -8.17 27.24 12.03
CA VAL A 666 -8.31 27.24 10.57
C VAL A 666 -8.56 28.65 10.02
N ARG A 667 -9.37 29.47 10.71
CA ARG A 667 -9.55 30.89 10.37
C ARG A 667 -8.25 31.68 10.47
N GLN A 668 -7.43 31.44 11.50
CA GLN A 668 -6.18 32.16 11.73
C GLN A 668 -5.08 31.79 10.70
N THR A 669 -4.98 30.52 10.32
CA THR A 669 -3.99 30.05 9.34
C THR A 669 -4.40 30.33 7.90
N GLY A 670 -5.69 30.59 7.64
CA GLY A 670 -6.23 30.80 6.30
C GLY A 670 -6.28 29.52 5.46
N LEU A 671 -5.99 28.35 6.05
CA LEU A 671 -6.06 27.06 5.37
C LEU A 671 -7.52 26.75 5.04
N ARG A 672 -7.83 26.47 3.77
CA ARG A 672 -9.11 25.88 3.35
C ARG A 672 -8.84 24.84 2.28
N LEU A 673 -9.25 23.60 2.53
CA LEU A 673 -9.21 22.53 1.55
C LEU A 673 -10.54 22.55 0.79
N ASN A 674 -10.49 22.86 -0.51
CA ASN A 674 -11.59 22.78 -1.48
C ASN A 674 -13.01 22.78 -0.87
N MET A 675 -13.45 23.93 -0.36
CA MET A 675 -14.87 24.25 -0.39
C MET A 675 -15.22 24.64 -1.83
N ALA A 676 -15.33 23.65 -2.71
CA ALA A 676 -16.07 23.86 -3.94
C ALA A 676 -17.50 24.18 -3.52
N ALA A 677 -17.96 25.37 -3.93
CA ALA A 677 -19.34 25.79 -3.80
C ALA A 677 -20.24 24.83 -4.61
N ASP A 678 -21.36 24.50 -3.98
CA ASP A 678 -22.59 23.87 -4.49
C ASP A 678 -22.53 22.43 -5.03
#